data_AF-A0A409XYA6-F1
#
_entry.id   AF-A0A409XYA6-F1
#
_cell.length_a   1.000
_cell.length_b   1.000
_cell.length_c   1.000
_cell.angle_alpha   90.00
_cell.angle_beta   90.00
_cell.angle_gamma   90.00
#
_symmetry.space_group_name_H-M   'P 1'
#
loop_
_entity.id
_entity.type
_entity.pdbx_description
1 polymer ?
#
loop_
_entity_poly.entity_id
_entity_poly.type
_entity_poly.pdbx_seq_one_letter_code
_entity_poly.pdbx_strand_id
1 'polypeptide(L)'
;MVKLPRNGFALHRNGPRSSLTEKDDFTAHWMQEDHAGQASGVPLNTCNASSQTSIYPSRTPTPEADFSYDFCSESQGHSPHEIPKNILAFRTITTMLERVQRLRSRKFESSASWDGEIWDVSSQERDEARVSNAFASLAATDDDCIALVTRRLTDRVEVIAFIQDSPASAEQCDGRAIPAELEDMNELKLLRYLEKHCCKGQPMLATRTRLWILNRLLSLDLQPFEEGGQTLYLRLLHYVAATFHEKMISRFEFGSPVPYIQSLKFATDFQFRDYSLHYPSKEAIESDGSFLEGLAYLPFAEELKSKFPKIFEQADLAQQNKVFRLYTADTCKEFHHLLLVLLDRLYLLLQCTMNKTAPDSGSTEEERRQFETDLLAIKVLGHLIHRLTRGLALEVHIKTISHLLDDYRINIRPLTSNLHEKRGTERQGGQGDNAILQKSYMDWLKSIVNEFDAASTLVQYIEGLSPVCKNFACQILVSRPPDKALISWRELLTDANITSSPSQDSKSSSVEVGRLIQFCDAAVRSNCLESSCWAESARTSWAAGDLQKTIEDVRNLANSTLPKWREYADTLLCILQDKEALESETERSYISEAMDLLCAIAQFFTFLWDLDKQIFEFSGTLHCEACLVSVLWHFQDSSSETVVTYNNLSHVTFTHQATGIWTSRRSTATLLPDVSSTY
;
A
#
# COMPACT_ATOMS: atom_id res chain seq x y z
N MET A 1 -25.46 37.93 0.94
CA MET A 1 -24.72 36.68 0.68
C MET A 1 -23.40 37.04 0.02
N VAL A 2 -22.32 37.07 0.80
CA VAL A 2 -20.98 37.45 0.34
C VAL A 2 -20.31 36.21 -0.23
N LYS A 3 -19.99 36.21 -1.54
CA LYS A 3 -19.17 35.17 -2.17
C LYS A 3 -17.72 35.38 -1.73
N LEU A 4 -17.16 34.43 -0.98
CA LEU A 4 -15.72 34.34 -0.73
C LEU A 4 -14.99 33.99 -2.04
N PRO A 5 -13.76 34.50 -2.26
CA PRO A 5 -12.97 34.15 -3.45
C PRO A 5 -12.47 32.70 -3.36
N ARG A 6 -12.56 31.98 -4.47
CA ARG A 6 -11.94 30.66 -4.65
C ARG A 6 -10.42 30.85 -4.75
N ASN A 7 -9.66 30.19 -3.90
CA ASN A 7 -8.20 30.13 -3.94
C ASN A 7 -7.75 29.57 -5.29
N GLY A 8 -7.06 30.41 -6.08
CA GLY A 8 -6.48 30.05 -7.37
C GLY A 8 -4.98 29.83 -7.26
N PHE A 9 -4.47 28.86 -8.01
CA PHE A 9 -3.04 28.75 -8.34
C PHE A 9 -2.62 29.97 -9.17
N ALA A 10 -2.15 31.03 -8.52
CA ALA A 10 -1.49 32.14 -9.19
C ALA A 10 0.03 31.91 -9.19
N LEU A 11 0.54 31.14 -10.16
CA LEU A 11 1.97 31.18 -10.47
C LEU A 11 2.29 32.56 -11.04
N HIS A 12 3.08 33.34 -10.30
CA HIS A 12 3.42 34.72 -10.64
C HIS A 12 4.12 34.81 -12.01
N ARG A 13 3.56 35.65 -12.88
CA ARG A 13 4.08 36.00 -14.20
C ARG A 13 5.01 37.21 -14.05
N ASN A 14 6.33 37.01 -14.02
CA ASN A 14 7.31 38.10 -14.03
C ASN A 14 8.34 37.90 -15.16
N GLY A 15 8.44 38.87 -16.08
CA GLY A 15 9.56 39.02 -17.03
C GLY A 15 9.14 39.30 -18.50
N PRO A 16 9.73 40.31 -19.19
CA PRO A 16 9.28 40.74 -20.50
C PRO A 16 9.72 39.76 -21.60
N ARG A 17 8.80 39.44 -22.52
CA ARG A 17 9.08 38.73 -23.77
C ARG A 17 10.09 39.54 -24.60
N SER A 18 11.36 39.16 -24.59
CA SER A 18 12.30 39.55 -25.64
C SER A 18 12.07 38.66 -26.85
N SER A 19 11.57 39.27 -27.93
CA SER A 19 11.48 38.65 -29.25
C SER A 19 12.89 38.44 -29.82
N LEU A 20 13.34 37.19 -29.84
CA LEU A 20 14.42 36.75 -30.72
C LEU A 20 13.84 35.65 -31.61
N THR A 21 13.56 36.05 -32.85
CA THR A 21 13.26 35.14 -33.95
C THR A 21 14.57 34.57 -34.47
N GLU A 22 14.91 33.36 -34.06
CA GLU A 22 15.78 32.48 -34.84
C GLU A 22 15.00 31.21 -35.16
N LYS A 23 14.72 31.06 -36.45
CA LYS A 23 14.19 29.84 -37.06
C LYS A 23 15.35 28.86 -37.12
N ASP A 24 15.23 27.73 -36.42
CA ASP A 24 15.94 26.51 -36.79
C ASP A 24 14.93 25.37 -36.96
N ASP A 25 14.98 24.79 -38.16
CA ASP A 25 14.20 23.65 -38.61
C ASP A 25 14.60 22.39 -37.82
N PHE A 26 13.76 22.01 -36.86
CA PHE A 26 13.82 20.69 -36.20
C PHE A 26 12.43 20.05 -36.24
N THR A 27 11.97 19.67 -37.44
CA THR A 27 10.71 18.92 -37.57
C THR A 27 10.67 18.06 -38.83
N ALA A 28 11.59 17.10 -38.98
CA ALA A 28 11.40 15.98 -39.91
C ALA A 28 12.43 14.86 -39.65
N HIS A 29 12.22 13.99 -38.66
CA HIS A 29 12.82 12.64 -38.72
C HIS A 29 12.26 11.62 -37.71
N TRP A 30 10.96 11.33 -37.69
CA TRP A 30 10.49 10.13 -36.97
C TRP A 30 9.30 9.48 -37.70
N MET A 31 9.62 8.58 -38.65
CA MET A 31 8.92 7.35 -39.06
C MET A 31 9.57 6.83 -40.37
N GLN A 32 9.78 5.50 -40.50
CA GLN A 32 10.56 4.71 -41.49
C GLN A 32 12.02 4.44 -41.06
N GLU A 33 12.59 3.21 -41.07
CA GLU A 33 12.25 1.94 -41.73
C GLU A 33 12.94 0.75 -41.02
N ASP A 34 12.36 -0.46 -41.17
CA ASP A 34 12.99 -1.76 -40.91
C ASP A 34 13.92 -2.16 -42.07
N HIS A 35 15.12 -2.68 -41.75
CA HIS A 35 15.70 -3.96 -42.22
C HIS A 35 17.25 -4.00 -42.29
N ALA A 36 17.77 -5.10 -41.73
CA ALA A 36 18.98 -5.86 -42.10
C ALA A 36 20.38 -5.22 -41.95
N GLY A 37 21.20 -5.80 -41.05
CA GLY A 37 22.63 -5.49 -40.95
C GLY A 37 23.41 -6.47 -40.09
N GLN A 38 24.09 -7.39 -40.76
CA GLN A 38 24.98 -8.47 -40.31
C GLN A 38 25.87 -8.22 -39.07
N ALA A 39 26.00 -9.27 -38.26
CA ALA A 39 26.96 -9.40 -37.19
C ALA A 39 28.33 -9.89 -37.69
N SER A 40 29.37 -9.11 -37.38
CA SER A 40 30.75 -9.53 -37.14
C SER A 40 31.22 -8.68 -35.95
N GLY A 41 32.00 -9.09 -34.97
CA GLY A 41 32.87 -10.23 -34.78
C GLY A 41 34.14 -9.70 -34.06
N VAL A 42 34.35 -10.14 -32.81
CA VAL A 42 35.67 -10.26 -32.12
C VAL A 42 36.28 -8.95 -31.52
N PRO A 43 37.09 -8.98 -30.44
CA PRO A 43 37.14 -9.82 -29.23
C PRO A 43 37.16 -9.06 -27.89
N LEU A 44 36.99 -9.83 -26.80
CA LEU A 44 37.36 -9.49 -25.43
C LEU A 44 38.84 -9.08 -25.29
N ASN A 45 39.07 -8.00 -24.55
CA ASN A 45 40.37 -7.70 -23.94
C ASN A 45 40.24 -7.75 -22.40
N THR A 46 40.85 -8.79 -21.84
CA THR A 46 41.22 -8.91 -20.43
C THR A 46 42.42 -8.01 -20.15
N CYS A 47 42.33 -7.12 -19.16
CA CYS A 47 43.50 -6.42 -18.61
C CYS A 47 43.59 -6.63 -17.10
N ASN A 48 44.84 -6.76 -16.70
CA ASN A 48 45.34 -7.36 -15.48
C ASN A 48 45.17 -6.48 -14.23
N ALA A 49 45.13 -7.18 -13.11
CA ALA A 49 45.49 -6.70 -11.79
C ALA A 49 46.85 -5.98 -11.79
N SER A 50 46.94 -4.88 -11.06
CA SER A 50 48.21 -4.28 -10.62
C SER A 50 47.97 -3.53 -9.32
N SER A 51 48.64 -4.03 -8.29
CA SER A 51 48.71 -3.56 -6.92
C SER A 51 49.11 -2.09 -6.83
N GLN A 52 48.41 -1.30 -6.02
CA GLN A 52 49.00 -0.10 -5.41
C GLN A 52 48.63 0.03 -3.93
N THR A 53 49.68 0.39 -3.22
CA THR A 53 49.94 0.39 -1.78
C THR A 53 49.16 1.47 -1.03
N SER A 54 48.51 1.04 0.05
CA SER A 54 47.94 1.86 1.12
C SER A 54 49.05 2.62 1.86
N ILE A 55 48.98 3.95 1.85
CA ILE A 55 49.72 4.85 2.76
C ILE A 55 48.66 5.67 3.51
N TYR A 56 48.39 5.30 4.76
CA TYR A 56 47.65 6.12 5.72
C TYR A 56 48.65 6.92 6.57
N PRO A 57 48.49 8.25 6.72
CA PRO A 57 49.18 8.98 7.76
C PRO A 57 48.38 8.96 9.07
N SER A 58 49.04 8.50 10.13
CA SER A 58 48.58 8.48 11.51
C SER A 58 48.25 9.89 12.01
N ARG A 59 47.00 10.11 12.43
CA ARG A 59 46.56 11.35 13.09
C ARG A 59 46.58 11.14 14.61
N THR A 60 47.27 12.05 15.30
CA THR A 60 47.36 12.12 16.76
C THR A 60 46.05 12.60 17.39
N PRO A 61 45.64 12.07 18.56
CA PRO A 61 44.42 12.50 19.23
C PRO A 61 44.67 13.83 19.98
N THR A 62 43.72 14.75 19.84
CA THR A 62 43.60 15.95 20.68
C THR A 62 42.59 15.67 21.80
N PRO A 63 42.76 16.25 22.99
CA PRO A 63 41.97 15.88 24.17
C PRO A 63 40.56 16.47 24.12
N GLU A 64 39.56 15.60 24.26
CA GLU A 64 38.15 15.96 24.39
C GLU A 64 37.90 16.61 25.76
N ALA A 65 37.10 17.67 25.74
CA ALA A 65 36.59 18.34 26.92
C ALA A 65 35.35 17.59 27.43
N ASP A 66 35.45 17.04 28.63
CA ASP A 66 34.36 16.42 29.39
C ASP A 66 33.24 17.43 29.68
N PHE A 67 32.08 17.23 29.05
CA PHE A 67 30.80 17.74 29.53
C PHE A 67 29.87 16.55 29.78
N SER A 68 30.05 15.93 30.95
CA SER A 68 29.14 14.93 31.51
C SER A 68 27.88 15.63 32.05
N TYR A 69 26.76 15.50 31.34
CA TYR A 69 25.43 15.76 31.87
C TYR A 69 24.96 14.51 32.61
N ASP A 70 24.99 14.54 33.94
CA ASP A 70 24.35 13.55 34.81
C ASP A 70 22.83 13.69 34.71
N PHE A 71 22.19 12.71 34.06
CA PHE A 71 20.75 12.49 34.15
C PHE A 71 20.48 11.03 34.54
N CYS A 72 19.78 10.87 35.67
CA CYS A 72 19.19 9.64 36.23
C CYS A 72 20.12 8.61 36.90
N SER A 73 20.35 8.82 38.20
CA SER A 73 20.63 7.80 39.20
C SER A 73 19.34 7.16 39.72
N GLU A 74 19.18 5.85 39.49
CA GLU A 74 18.69 4.80 40.42
C GLU A 74 18.24 3.58 39.60
N SER A 75 19.22 2.77 39.20
CA SER A 75 19.03 1.47 38.57
C SER A 75 18.66 0.42 39.63
N GLN A 76 17.38 0.15 39.78
CA GLN A 76 16.96 -1.18 40.23
C GLN A 76 17.44 -2.19 39.18
N GLY A 77 18.12 -3.25 39.63
CA GLY A 77 18.74 -4.27 38.80
C GLY A 77 17.75 -5.14 38.03
N HIS A 78 17.00 -4.55 37.10
CA HIS A 78 16.33 -5.28 36.04
C HIS A 78 17.39 -5.77 35.07
N SER A 79 17.41 -7.08 34.81
CA SER A 79 18.22 -7.64 33.73
C SER A 79 17.94 -6.84 32.45
N PRO A 80 18.95 -6.28 31.76
CA PRO A 80 18.75 -5.20 30.79
C PRO A 80 17.89 -5.48 29.55
N HIS A 81 17.25 -6.65 29.42
CA HIS A 81 16.66 -7.12 28.17
C HIS A 81 15.36 -7.92 28.31
N GLU A 82 14.66 -7.91 29.44
CA GLU A 82 13.37 -8.61 29.52
C GLU A 82 12.29 -7.84 28.75
N ILE A 83 11.73 -8.46 27.71
CA ILE A 83 10.71 -7.85 26.86
C ILE A 83 9.42 -7.73 27.68
N PRO A 84 8.78 -6.55 27.71
CA PRO A 84 7.50 -6.38 28.38
C PRO A 84 6.46 -7.42 27.94
N LYS A 85 5.83 -8.05 28.92
CA LYS A 85 4.89 -9.17 28.72
C LYS A 85 3.75 -8.85 27.75
N ASN A 86 3.26 -7.61 27.75
CA ASN A 86 2.22 -7.12 26.84
C ASN A 86 2.69 -7.11 25.37
N ILE A 87 3.97 -6.87 25.10
CA ILE A 87 4.54 -6.95 23.75
C ILE A 87 4.58 -8.40 23.29
N LEU A 88 5.07 -9.30 24.14
CA LEU A 88 5.08 -10.74 23.85
C LEU A 88 3.66 -11.26 23.59
N ALA A 89 2.69 -10.84 24.42
CA ALA A 89 1.29 -11.18 24.26
C ALA A 89 0.71 -10.75 22.91
N PHE A 90 0.97 -9.51 22.52
CA PHE A 90 0.52 -9.01 21.24
C PHE A 90 1.18 -9.71 20.05
N ARG A 91 2.49 -10.01 20.11
CA ARG A 91 3.16 -10.83 19.08
C ARG A 91 2.47 -12.18 18.94
N THR A 92 2.17 -12.84 20.05
CA THR A 92 1.47 -14.12 20.03
C THR A 92 0.05 -13.97 19.47
N ILE A 93 -0.72 -12.95 19.88
CA ILE A 93 -2.06 -12.67 19.34
C ILE A 93 -2.02 -12.42 17.83
N THR A 94 -1.14 -11.54 17.36
CA THR A 94 -1.02 -11.22 15.93
C THR A 94 -0.58 -12.42 15.11
N THR A 95 0.36 -13.23 15.61
CA THR A 95 0.75 -14.50 14.97
C THR A 95 -0.45 -15.46 14.88
N MET A 96 -1.23 -15.57 15.96
CA MET A 96 -2.47 -16.37 15.98
C MET A 96 -3.50 -15.83 14.98
N LEU A 97 -3.72 -14.51 14.94
CA LEU A 97 -4.68 -13.85 14.04
C LEU A 97 -4.26 -13.97 12.58
N GLU A 98 -3.00 -13.74 12.26
CA GLU A 98 -2.45 -13.94 10.91
C GLU A 98 -2.69 -15.37 10.45
N ARG A 99 -2.44 -16.35 11.33
CA ARG A 99 -2.70 -17.76 11.00
C ARG A 99 -4.17 -18.01 10.76
N VAL A 100 -5.06 -17.52 11.63
CA VAL A 100 -6.52 -17.61 11.44
C VAL A 100 -6.96 -16.92 10.14
N GLN A 101 -6.38 -15.77 9.80
CA GLN A 101 -6.65 -15.06 8.56
C GLN A 101 -6.18 -15.85 7.34
N ARG A 102 -4.97 -16.45 7.35
CA ARG A 102 -4.50 -17.35 6.28
C ARG A 102 -5.40 -18.58 6.10
N LEU A 103 -5.97 -19.08 7.19
CA LEU A 103 -6.97 -20.16 7.15
C LEU A 103 -8.30 -19.69 6.53
N ARG A 104 -8.67 -18.42 6.72
CA ARG A 104 -9.90 -17.81 6.19
C ARG A 104 -9.80 -17.27 4.77
N SER A 105 -8.67 -16.71 4.38
CA SER A 105 -8.45 -16.16 3.04
C SER A 105 -8.54 -17.25 1.97
N ARG A 106 -8.38 -18.52 2.35
CA ARG A 106 -8.72 -19.67 1.50
C ARG A 106 -10.22 -19.87 1.24
N LYS A 107 -11.12 -19.24 2.02
CA LYS A 107 -12.59 -19.48 2.01
C LYS A 107 -13.46 -18.27 1.65
N PHE A 108 -13.00 -17.03 1.76
CA PHE A 108 -13.89 -15.85 1.73
C PHE A 108 -13.77 -14.92 0.50
N GLU A 109 -13.21 -15.39 -0.61
CA GLU A 109 -13.24 -14.61 -1.87
C GLU A 109 -14.59 -14.72 -2.63
N SER A 110 -15.56 -15.47 -2.08
CA SER A 110 -16.89 -15.67 -2.66
C SER A 110 -17.97 -14.82 -1.96
N SER A 111 -18.25 -13.65 -2.53
CA SER A 111 -19.53 -12.91 -2.47
C SER A 111 -19.95 -12.13 -1.22
N ALA A 112 -19.32 -12.27 -0.05
CA ALA A 112 -19.63 -11.40 1.08
C ALA A 112 -18.78 -10.13 0.99
N SER A 113 -19.24 -9.15 0.19
CA SER A 113 -18.68 -7.82 0.26
C SER A 113 -18.87 -7.31 1.70
N TRP A 114 -17.79 -6.86 2.32
CA TRP A 114 -17.81 -6.26 3.66
C TRP A 114 -18.49 -4.88 3.64
N ASP A 115 -19.17 -4.52 2.55
CA ASP A 115 -19.82 -3.21 2.35
C ASP A 115 -21.10 -3.03 3.18
N GLY A 116 -21.57 -4.08 3.88
CA GLY A 116 -22.82 -4.07 4.63
C GLY A 116 -22.73 -3.60 6.09
N GLU A 117 -21.60 -3.80 6.77
CA GLU A 117 -21.36 -3.29 8.12
C GLU A 117 -20.44 -2.08 8.03
N ILE A 118 -21.05 -0.93 7.79
CA ILE A 118 -20.41 0.38 7.95
C ILE A 118 -20.03 0.49 9.42
N TRP A 119 -18.80 0.10 9.76
CA TRP A 119 -18.18 0.56 10.99
C TRP A 119 -18.30 2.07 10.98
N ASP A 120 -18.90 2.65 12.02
CA ASP A 120 -19.09 4.09 12.18
C ASP A 120 -17.73 4.73 12.51
N VAL A 121 -16.80 4.63 11.56
CA VAL A 121 -15.48 5.25 11.63
C VAL A 121 -15.72 6.74 11.46
N SER A 122 -15.34 7.50 12.47
CA SER A 122 -15.50 8.94 12.47
C SER A 122 -14.86 9.54 11.21
N SER A 123 -15.37 10.68 10.74
CA SER A 123 -14.73 11.38 9.61
C SER A 123 -13.26 11.71 9.92
N GLN A 124 -12.95 11.98 11.19
CA GLN A 124 -11.59 12.24 11.66
C GLN A 124 -10.67 11.01 11.47
N GLU A 125 -11.06 9.83 11.92
CA GLU A 125 -10.25 8.61 11.76
C GLU A 125 -10.03 8.27 10.29
N ARG A 126 -11.04 8.51 9.43
CA ARG A 126 -10.89 8.35 7.97
C ARG A 126 -9.87 9.32 7.39
N ASP A 127 -9.88 10.57 7.83
CA ASP A 127 -8.91 11.57 7.38
C ASP A 127 -7.50 11.25 7.91
N GLU A 128 -7.36 10.84 9.16
CA GLU A 128 -6.09 10.40 9.76
C GLU A 128 -5.51 9.19 9.02
N ALA A 129 -6.34 8.19 8.69
CA ALA A 129 -5.92 7.04 7.89
C ALA A 129 -5.49 7.42 6.47
N ARG A 130 -6.20 8.36 5.83
CA ARG A 130 -5.81 8.91 4.51
C ARG A 130 -4.46 9.61 4.58
N VAL A 131 -4.22 10.39 5.64
CA VAL A 131 -2.93 11.08 5.87
C VAL A 131 -1.82 10.09 6.13
N SER A 132 -2.04 9.08 6.98
CA SER A 132 -1.08 7.99 7.19
C SER A 132 -0.71 7.30 5.88
N ASN A 133 -1.70 6.98 5.04
CA ASN A 133 -1.45 6.30 3.76
C ASN A 133 -0.73 7.19 2.73
N ALA A 134 -1.08 8.48 2.68
CA ALA A 134 -0.38 9.47 1.88
C ALA A 134 1.07 9.65 2.34
N PHE A 135 1.30 9.76 3.65
CA PHE A 135 2.62 9.87 4.23
C PHE A 135 3.45 8.61 3.98
N ALA A 136 2.86 7.41 4.09
CA ALA A 136 3.51 6.14 3.76
C ALA A 136 3.96 6.12 2.30
N SER A 137 3.07 6.54 1.38
CA SER A 137 3.36 6.58 -0.06
C SER A 137 4.52 7.51 -0.40
N LEU A 138 4.72 8.57 0.39
CA LEU A 138 5.84 9.50 0.23
C LEU A 138 7.08 9.11 1.02
N ALA A 139 7.00 8.20 1.98
CA ALA A 139 8.14 7.80 2.80
C ALA A 139 8.77 6.48 2.34
N ALA A 140 7.96 5.55 1.84
CA ALA A 140 8.34 4.18 1.50
C ALA A 140 8.59 4.00 -0.01
N THR A 141 9.71 3.34 -0.32
CA THR A 141 9.97 2.75 -1.63
C THR A 141 9.66 1.26 -1.65
N ASP A 142 9.88 0.60 -2.79
CA ASP A 142 9.45 -0.80 -3.00
C ASP A 142 10.08 -1.80 -2.01
N ASP A 143 11.28 -1.49 -1.49
CA ASP A 143 12.01 -2.32 -0.53
C ASP A 143 11.84 -1.89 0.95
N ASP A 144 11.01 -0.87 1.21
CA ASP A 144 10.85 -0.31 2.55
C ASP A 144 9.68 -0.93 3.32
N CYS A 145 9.85 -1.07 4.63
CA CYS A 145 8.74 -1.35 5.54
C CYS A 145 8.67 -0.24 6.60
N ILE A 146 7.54 0.50 6.61
CA ILE A 146 7.29 1.60 7.55
C ILE A 146 5.92 1.37 8.20
N ALA A 147 5.87 1.46 9.54
CA ALA A 147 4.61 1.64 10.27
C ALA A 147 4.39 3.13 10.49
N LEU A 148 3.17 3.61 10.26
CA LEU A 148 2.82 4.98 10.56
C LEU A 148 1.56 5.01 11.42
N VAL A 149 1.57 5.91 12.39
CA VAL A 149 0.38 6.34 13.09
C VAL A 149 0.28 7.85 12.99
N THR A 150 -0.84 8.35 12.50
CA THR A 150 -1.14 9.77 12.48
C THR A 150 -2.16 10.07 13.57
N ARG A 151 -1.89 11.09 14.36
CA ARG A 151 -2.81 11.62 15.37
C ARG A 151 -3.00 13.11 15.14
N ARG A 152 -4.25 13.56 15.16
CA ARG A 152 -4.56 14.99 15.22
C ARG A 152 -4.64 15.45 16.67
N LEU A 153 -3.79 16.39 17.04
CA LEU A 153 -3.84 17.12 18.30
C LEU A 153 -4.49 18.50 18.06
N THR A 154 -4.83 19.21 19.14
CA THR A 154 -5.50 20.51 19.06
C THR A 154 -4.68 21.58 18.34
N ASP A 155 -3.35 21.48 18.43
CA ASP A 155 -2.38 22.46 17.95
C ASP A 155 -1.41 21.91 16.90
N ARG A 156 -1.40 20.58 16.69
CA ARG A 156 -0.49 19.93 15.74
C ARG A 156 -1.03 18.64 15.13
N VAL A 157 -0.46 18.25 13.99
CA VAL A 157 -0.57 16.88 13.47
C VAL A 157 0.72 16.15 13.83
N GLU A 158 0.57 15.02 14.51
CA GLU A 158 1.68 14.17 14.91
C GLU A 158 1.69 12.89 14.07
N VAL A 159 2.82 12.59 13.45
CA VAL A 159 3.05 11.33 12.74
C VAL A 159 4.15 10.57 13.45
N ILE A 160 3.84 9.40 13.98
CA ILE A 160 4.84 8.51 14.57
C ILE A 160 5.19 7.47 13.52
N ALA A 161 6.42 7.54 13.02
CA ALA A 161 6.95 6.65 12.01
C ALA A 161 7.89 5.64 12.64
N PHE A 162 7.62 4.36 12.42
CA PHE A 162 8.44 3.26 12.89
C PHE A 162 9.12 2.60 11.71
N ILE A 163 10.45 2.61 11.72
CA ILE A 163 11.27 2.02 10.66
C ILE A 163 12.16 0.92 11.23
N GLN A 164 12.37 -0.12 10.43
CA GLN A 164 13.33 -1.18 10.75
C GLN A 164 14.66 -0.86 10.08
N ASP A 165 15.71 -0.64 10.88
CA ASP A 165 17.07 -0.56 10.34
C ASP A 165 17.46 -1.96 9.85
N SER A 166 17.38 -2.18 8.53
CA SER A 166 17.90 -3.40 7.94
C SER A 166 19.43 -3.36 8.02
N PRO A 167 20.10 -4.33 8.67
CA PRO A 167 21.55 -4.34 8.73
C PRO A 167 22.18 -4.40 7.32
N ALA A 168 21.50 -4.99 6.34
CA ALA A 168 21.94 -5.00 4.94
C ALA A 168 21.89 -3.60 4.30
N SER A 169 20.91 -2.78 4.66
CA SER A 169 20.84 -1.38 4.19
C SER A 169 21.87 -0.47 4.89
N ALA A 170 22.30 -0.85 6.10
CA ALA A 170 23.25 -0.09 6.90
C ALA A 170 24.70 -0.18 6.40
N GLU A 171 25.03 -1.16 5.55
CA GLU A 171 26.37 -1.29 4.94
C GLU A 171 26.48 -0.57 3.59
N GLN A 172 25.37 -0.32 2.89
CA GLN A 172 25.35 0.35 1.59
C GLN A 172 25.03 1.84 1.66
N CYS A 173 24.31 2.29 2.70
CA CYS A 173 24.06 3.69 2.94
C CYS A 173 24.94 4.13 4.13
N ASP A 174 25.71 5.22 3.98
CA ASP A 174 26.44 5.91 5.07
C ASP A 174 25.54 6.40 6.25
N GLY A 175 24.28 5.95 6.31
CA GLY A 175 23.12 6.62 6.89
C GLY A 175 22.58 6.03 8.19
N ARG A 176 23.43 5.84 9.22
CA ARG A 176 22.88 5.82 10.59
C ARG A 176 22.61 7.23 11.14
N ALA A 177 23.28 8.24 10.60
CA ALA A 177 23.06 9.62 10.96
C ALA A 177 22.39 10.36 9.79
N ILE A 178 21.45 11.23 10.13
CA ILE A 178 21.03 12.30 9.23
C ILE A 178 22.32 13.06 8.87
N PRO A 179 22.65 13.27 7.59
CA PRO A 179 23.87 13.98 7.23
C PRO A 179 23.95 15.29 8.00
N ALA A 180 25.08 15.58 8.66
CA ALA A 180 25.24 16.78 9.48
C ALA A 180 24.95 18.07 8.68
N GLU A 181 25.16 18.02 7.36
CA GLU A 181 24.79 19.08 6.43
C GLU A 181 23.30 19.46 6.50
N LEU A 182 22.41 18.49 6.79
CA LEU A 182 20.96 18.66 6.83
C LEU A 182 20.44 19.37 8.09
N GLU A 183 21.13 19.29 9.23
CA GLU A 183 20.61 19.79 10.52
C GLU A 183 20.31 21.31 10.50
N ASP A 184 21.15 22.09 9.82
CA ASP A 184 21.04 23.56 9.71
C ASP A 184 20.47 24.03 8.35
N MET A 185 19.78 23.16 7.61
CA MET A 185 19.29 23.51 6.29
C MET A 185 18.00 24.33 6.34
N ASN A 186 18.07 25.49 5.68
CA ASN A 186 16.91 26.25 5.26
C ASN A 186 16.26 25.58 4.04
N GLU A 187 15.06 26.04 3.68
CA GLU A 187 14.29 25.51 2.55
C GLU A 187 15.10 25.42 1.26
N LEU A 188 15.79 26.50 0.89
CA LEU A 188 16.56 26.57 -0.36
C LEU A 188 17.68 25.54 -0.40
N LYS A 189 18.40 25.35 0.70
CA LYS A 189 19.42 24.30 0.79
C LYS A 189 18.78 22.93 0.65
N LEU A 190 17.65 22.68 1.31
CA LEU A 190 16.96 21.38 1.29
C LEU A 190 16.50 21.00 -0.12
N LEU A 191 15.95 21.96 -0.86
CA LEU A 191 15.59 21.77 -2.26
C LEU A 191 16.82 21.47 -3.14
N ARG A 192 17.93 22.21 -2.97
CA ARG A 192 19.19 21.93 -3.68
C ARG A 192 19.77 20.55 -3.36
N TYR A 193 19.62 20.10 -2.12
CA TYR A 193 20.02 18.75 -1.73
C TYR A 193 19.19 17.70 -2.45
N LEU A 194 17.87 17.88 -2.52
CA LEU A 194 16.98 17.01 -3.29
C LEU A 194 17.35 16.99 -4.78
N GLU A 195 17.62 18.16 -5.38
CA GLU A 195 18.07 18.28 -6.78
C GLU A 195 19.32 17.44 -7.06
N LYS A 196 20.30 17.48 -6.15
CA LYS A 196 21.54 16.69 -6.26
C LYS A 196 21.28 15.18 -6.20
N HIS A 197 20.27 14.76 -5.45
CA HIS A 197 19.89 13.35 -5.28
C HIS A 197 19.00 12.78 -6.39
N CYS A 198 18.47 13.63 -7.30
CA CYS A 198 17.69 13.18 -8.46
C CYS A 198 18.51 12.49 -9.56
N CYS A 199 19.84 12.51 -9.47
CA CYS A 199 20.72 12.25 -10.61
C CYS A 199 21.38 10.87 -10.56
N LYS A 200 21.85 10.42 -11.73
CA LYS A 200 22.40 9.08 -11.94
C LYS A 200 23.47 8.71 -10.93
N GLY A 201 23.39 7.49 -10.40
CA GLY A 201 24.44 6.88 -9.58
C GLY A 201 24.47 7.35 -8.13
N GLN A 202 23.54 8.21 -7.71
CA GLN A 202 23.30 8.44 -6.29
C GLN A 202 22.51 7.26 -5.72
N PRO A 203 22.89 6.72 -4.55
CA PRO A 203 22.06 5.74 -3.87
C PRO A 203 20.71 6.38 -3.53
N MET A 204 19.65 5.57 -3.64
CA MET A 204 18.33 5.96 -3.17
C MET A 204 18.42 6.44 -1.71
N LEU A 205 17.75 7.56 -1.40
CA LEU A 205 17.74 8.09 -0.04
C LEU A 205 17.22 7.04 0.93
N ALA A 206 17.98 6.75 1.98
CA ALA A 206 17.53 5.86 3.05
C ALA A 206 16.17 6.33 3.63
N THR A 207 15.32 5.39 4.03
CA THR A 207 13.98 5.67 4.58
C THR A 207 14.00 6.70 5.71
N ARG A 208 14.98 6.62 6.60
CA ARG A 208 15.16 7.57 7.71
C ARG A 208 15.39 8.99 7.21
N THR A 209 16.24 9.15 6.19
CA THR A 209 16.53 10.44 5.56
C THR A 209 15.28 10.97 4.86
N ARG A 210 14.54 10.13 4.14
CA ARG A 210 13.26 10.49 3.51
C ARG A 210 12.25 11.02 4.52
N LEU A 211 12.01 10.28 5.61
CA LEU A 211 11.12 10.68 6.70
C LEU A 211 11.55 12.01 7.34
N TRP A 212 12.87 12.20 7.54
CA TRP A 212 13.40 13.44 8.07
C TRP A 212 13.16 14.62 7.12
N ILE A 213 13.42 14.45 5.81
CA ILE A 213 13.18 15.49 4.80
C ILE A 213 11.69 15.85 4.75
N LEU A 214 10.80 14.84 4.71
CA LEU A 214 9.36 15.05 4.74
C LEU A 214 8.94 15.83 5.98
N ASN A 215 9.38 15.40 7.16
CA ASN A 215 9.11 16.11 8.40
C ASN A 215 9.54 17.58 8.31
N ARG A 216 10.75 17.82 7.79
CA ARG A 216 11.27 19.17 7.65
C ARG A 216 10.45 20.00 6.67
N LEU A 217 10.12 19.48 5.48
CA LEU A 217 9.31 20.17 4.47
C LEU A 217 7.93 20.55 4.98
N LEU A 218 7.30 19.66 5.78
CA LEU A 218 5.98 19.88 6.37
C LEU A 218 6.02 20.81 7.59
N SER A 219 7.17 20.88 8.28
CA SER A 219 7.38 21.77 9.45
C SER A 219 7.88 23.16 9.08
N LEU A 220 8.31 23.39 7.84
CA LEU A 220 8.73 24.73 7.38
C LEU A 220 7.54 25.68 7.50
N ASP A 221 7.74 26.79 8.21
CA ASP A 221 6.69 27.74 8.56
C ASP A 221 5.86 28.10 7.31
N LEU A 222 4.54 27.92 7.41
CA LEU A 222 3.57 28.23 6.36
C LEU A 222 3.31 29.74 6.27
N GLN A 223 4.26 30.58 6.70
CA GLN A 223 4.13 32.02 6.59
C GLN A 223 3.76 32.34 5.13
N PRO A 224 2.65 33.04 4.89
CA PRO A 224 2.30 33.47 3.56
C PRO A 224 3.42 34.41 3.11
N PHE A 225 4.34 33.87 2.30
CA PHE A 225 5.42 34.65 1.72
C PHE A 225 4.78 35.69 0.80
N GLU A 226 4.88 36.97 1.17
CA GLU A 226 4.20 38.04 0.46
C GLU A 226 4.70 38.21 -0.98
N GLU A 227 5.89 37.69 -1.35
CA GLU A 227 6.41 37.79 -2.71
C GLU A 227 7.25 36.56 -3.10
N GLY A 228 6.61 35.51 -3.65
CA GLY A 228 7.28 34.49 -4.47
C GLY A 228 7.74 33.19 -3.79
N GLY A 229 7.30 32.89 -2.56
CA GLY A 229 7.57 31.60 -1.91
C GLY A 229 6.90 30.42 -2.64
N GLN A 230 7.56 29.26 -2.66
CA GLN A 230 6.94 28.02 -3.14
C GLN A 230 5.87 27.57 -2.14
N THR A 231 4.68 27.24 -2.63
CA THR A 231 3.64 26.64 -1.79
C THR A 231 4.12 25.30 -1.23
N LEU A 232 3.57 24.86 -0.09
CA LEU A 232 3.86 23.54 0.47
C LEU A 232 3.71 22.44 -0.59
N TYR A 233 2.71 22.58 -1.46
CA TYR A 233 2.50 21.67 -2.56
C TYR A 233 3.68 21.61 -3.53
N LEU A 234 4.20 22.74 -3.99
CA LEU A 234 5.35 22.77 -4.89
C LEU A 234 6.60 22.14 -4.25
N ARG A 235 6.81 22.35 -2.95
CA ARG A 235 7.88 21.70 -2.18
C ARG A 235 7.74 20.17 -2.18
N LEU A 236 6.54 19.67 -1.91
CA LEU A 236 6.28 18.23 -1.93
C LEU A 236 6.36 17.65 -3.35
N LEU A 237 5.92 18.37 -4.37
CA LEU A 237 6.12 17.94 -5.77
C LEU A 237 7.60 17.85 -6.13
N HIS A 238 8.41 18.78 -5.64
CA HIS A 238 9.86 18.73 -5.79
C HIS A 238 10.42 17.45 -5.15
N TYR A 239 10.04 17.18 -3.91
CA TYR A 239 10.41 15.96 -3.20
C TYR A 239 9.98 14.69 -3.94
N VAL A 240 8.76 14.66 -4.48
CA VAL A 240 8.23 13.52 -5.26
C VAL A 240 9.08 13.26 -6.50
N ALA A 241 9.31 14.31 -7.31
CA ALA A 241 10.11 14.19 -8.53
C ALA A 241 11.55 13.76 -8.21
N ALA A 242 12.13 14.24 -7.12
CA ALA A 242 13.48 13.89 -6.73
C ALA A 242 13.61 12.45 -6.23
N THR A 243 12.69 12.03 -5.36
CA THR A 243 12.85 10.80 -4.58
C THR A 243 12.26 9.57 -5.27
N PHE A 244 11.24 9.76 -6.12
CA PHE A 244 10.44 8.66 -6.67
C PHE A 244 10.55 8.53 -8.19
N HIS A 245 11.48 9.23 -8.85
CA HIS A 245 11.63 9.13 -10.31
C HIS A 245 11.91 7.69 -10.78
N GLU A 246 12.81 6.96 -10.12
CA GLU A 246 13.08 5.55 -10.47
C GLU A 246 11.86 4.66 -10.31
N LYS A 247 11.09 4.85 -9.23
CA LYS A 247 9.84 4.11 -8.98
C LYS A 247 8.76 4.47 -10.02
N MET A 248 8.71 5.72 -10.46
CA MET A 248 7.79 6.12 -11.53
C MET A 248 8.22 5.51 -12.87
N ILE A 249 9.51 5.55 -13.21
CA ILE A 249 10.08 4.88 -14.39
C ILE A 249 9.79 3.39 -14.33
N SER A 250 9.99 2.75 -13.17
CA SER A 250 9.70 1.34 -12.99
C SER A 250 8.22 1.04 -13.24
N ARG A 251 7.26 1.93 -12.96
CA ARG A 251 5.85 1.73 -13.35
C ARG A 251 5.56 1.92 -14.83
N PHE A 252 6.40 2.66 -15.54
CA PHE A 252 6.47 2.64 -17.00
C PHE A 252 7.26 1.41 -17.52
N GLU A 253 8.01 0.70 -16.67
CA GLU A 253 9.01 -0.33 -17.04
C GLU A 253 8.85 -1.75 -16.43
N PHE A 254 7.95 -2.02 -15.47
CA PHE A 254 7.88 -3.31 -14.76
C PHE A 254 7.02 -4.36 -15.50
N GLY A 255 7.58 -5.57 -15.68
CA GLY A 255 6.83 -6.80 -16.02
C GLY A 255 6.69 -7.17 -17.51
N SER A 256 7.50 -6.59 -18.41
CA SER A 256 7.17 -6.34 -19.83
C SER A 256 6.17 -5.18 -19.90
N PRO A 257 6.64 -3.93 -19.95
CA PRO A 257 5.90 -2.73 -19.54
C PRO A 257 5.52 -1.76 -20.68
N VAL A 258 6.04 -2.10 -21.85
CA VAL A 258 5.57 -1.73 -23.16
C VAL A 258 4.04 -1.87 -23.38
N PRO A 259 3.27 -2.79 -22.75
CA PRO A 259 1.95 -3.12 -23.25
C PRO A 259 0.83 -2.11 -22.97
N TYR A 260 0.70 -1.50 -21.78
CA TYR A 260 -0.42 -0.57 -21.51
C TYR A 260 -0.33 0.68 -22.39
N ILE A 261 0.85 1.30 -22.43
CA ILE A 261 1.08 2.48 -23.27
C ILE A 261 1.04 2.14 -24.76
N GLN A 262 1.55 0.97 -25.17
CA GLN A 262 1.42 0.54 -26.57
C GLN A 262 -0.03 0.25 -26.95
N SER A 263 -0.79 -0.41 -26.09
CA SER A 263 -2.21 -0.68 -26.34
C SER A 263 -3.01 0.61 -26.45
N LEU A 264 -2.71 1.62 -25.61
CA LEU A 264 -3.23 2.97 -25.80
C LEU A 264 -2.81 3.54 -27.16
N LYS A 265 -1.54 3.42 -27.56
CA LYS A 265 -1.05 3.89 -28.88
C LYS A 265 -1.70 3.15 -30.06
N PHE A 266 -2.09 1.89 -29.90
CA PHE A 266 -2.77 1.10 -30.93
C PHE A 266 -4.26 1.44 -31.06
N ALA A 267 -4.88 2.03 -30.04
CA ALA A 267 -6.28 2.46 -30.03
C ALA A 267 -6.53 3.73 -30.87
N THR A 268 -6.25 3.66 -32.17
CA THR A 268 -6.33 4.82 -33.09
C THR A 268 -7.74 5.02 -33.68
N ASP A 269 -8.47 3.94 -33.97
CA ASP A 269 -9.76 3.97 -34.67
C ASP A 269 -10.97 3.70 -33.76
N PHE A 270 -11.26 4.66 -32.86
CA PHE A 270 -12.49 4.68 -32.07
C PHE A 270 -13.39 5.88 -32.41
N GLN A 271 -14.67 5.79 -32.07
CA GLN A 271 -15.61 6.91 -32.14
C GLN A 271 -16.06 7.31 -30.74
N PHE A 272 -16.37 8.59 -30.55
CA PHE A 272 -16.96 9.07 -29.30
C PHE A 272 -18.25 8.32 -28.99
N ARG A 273 -18.40 7.88 -27.74
CA ARG A 273 -19.63 7.31 -27.22
C ARG A 273 -20.09 8.16 -26.06
N ASP A 274 -21.30 8.71 -26.16
CA ASP A 274 -21.89 9.44 -25.06
C ASP A 274 -22.38 8.45 -24.01
N TYR A 275 -21.49 8.13 -23.07
CA TYR A 275 -21.90 7.41 -21.88
C TYR A 275 -22.66 8.39 -20.99
N SER A 276 -23.97 8.17 -20.85
CA SER A 276 -24.79 8.81 -19.82
C SER A 276 -24.28 8.35 -18.46
N LEU A 277 -23.19 8.96 -17.98
CA LEU A 277 -22.72 8.74 -16.64
C LEU A 277 -23.78 9.30 -15.69
N HIS A 278 -24.11 8.52 -14.67
CA HIS A 278 -24.88 9.03 -13.55
C HIS A 278 -24.12 10.23 -13.00
N TYR A 279 -24.82 11.36 -12.86
CA TYR A 279 -24.34 12.68 -12.45
C TYR A 279 -22.87 12.72 -12.00
N PRO A 280 -21.94 13.25 -12.83
CA PRO A 280 -20.53 13.29 -12.46
C PRO A 280 -20.34 14.02 -11.13
N SER A 281 -19.44 13.49 -10.30
CA SER A 281 -19.15 14.14 -9.03
C SER A 281 -18.58 15.54 -9.28
N LYS A 282 -18.88 16.46 -8.36
CA LYS A 282 -18.36 17.82 -8.44
C LYS A 282 -16.83 17.82 -8.45
N GLU A 283 -16.20 16.93 -7.67
CA GLU A 283 -14.73 16.82 -7.64
C GLU A 283 -14.15 16.41 -9.00
N ALA A 284 -14.81 15.51 -9.74
CA ALA A 284 -14.33 15.07 -11.05
C ALA A 284 -14.34 16.21 -12.08
N ILE A 285 -15.39 17.04 -12.09
CA ILE A 285 -15.48 18.22 -12.95
C ILE A 285 -14.43 19.27 -12.55
N GLU A 286 -14.26 19.53 -11.25
CA GLU A 286 -13.25 20.47 -10.74
C GLU A 286 -11.82 19.99 -11.08
N SER A 287 -11.60 18.67 -11.10
CA SER A 287 -10.33 18.07 -11.51
C SER A 287 -10.07 18.25 -13.02
N ASP A 288 -11.06 18.03 -13.88
CA ASP A 288 -10.95 18.31 -15.32
C ASP A 288 -10.66 19.79 -15.60
N GLY A 289 -11.29 20.70 -14.83
CA GLY A 289 -11.01 22.14 -14.92
C GLY A 289 -9.60 22.50 -14.49
N SER A 290 -9.14 21.94 -13.37
CA SER A 290 -7.78 22.13 -12.87
C SER A 290 -6.72 21.58 -13.84
N PHE A 291 -7.01 20.46 -14.51
CA PHE A 291 -6.16 19.92 -15.58
C PHE A 291 -6.04 20.92 -16.74
N LEU A 292 -7.16 21.45 -17.23
CA LEU A 292 -7.20 22.42 -18.32
C LEU A 292 -6.44 23.72 -17.98
N GLU A 293 -6.62 24.24 -16.77
CA GLU A 293 -5.87 25.40 -16.28
C GLU A 293 -4.36 25.12 -16.24
N GLY A 294 -3.98 23.94 -15.77
CA GLY A 294 -2.58 23.51 -15.68
C GLY A 294 -1.85 23.42 -17.04
N LEU A 295 -2.57 23.12 -18.14
CA LEU A 295 -1.97 23.01 -19.48
C LEU A 295 -1.28 24.31 -19.92
N ALA A 296 -1.80 25.46 -19.51
CA ALA A 296 -1.23 26.76 -19.85
C ALA A 296 0.15 27.03 -19.22
N TYR A 297 0.50 26.27 -18.17
CA TYR A 297 1.75 26.42 -17.42
C TYR A 297 2.86 25.47 -17.90
N LEU A 298 2.58 24.61 -18.87
CA LEU A 298 3.61 23.75 -19.45
C LEU A 298 4.63 24.59 -20.24
N PRO A 299 5.94 24.32 -20.15
CA PRO A 299 6.97 25.03 -20.94
C PRO A 299 6.74 24.97 -22.46
N PHE A 300 5.95 23.98 -22.91
CA PHE A 300 5.62 23.70 -24.30
C PHE A 300 4.11 23.88 -24.59
N ALA A 301 3.42 24.71 -23.81
CA ALA A 301 1.98 24.94 -23.97
C ALA A 301 1.59 25.47 -25.36
N GLU A 302 2.40 26.35 -25.97
CA GLU A 302 2.13 26.88 -27.32
C GLU A 302 2.17 25.79 -28.40
N GLU A 303 3.09 24.83 -28.26
CA GLU A 303 3.15 23.65 -29.14
C GLU A 303 1.87 22.81 -29.01
N LEU A 304 1.45 22.54 -27.76
CA LEU A 304 0.21 21.79 -27.50
C LEU A 304 -1.01 22.55 -28.02
N LYS A 305 -1.06 23.88 -27.87
CA LYS A 305 -2.16 24.72 -28.36
C LYS A 305 -2.32 24.64 -29.87
N SER A 306 -1.21 24.58 -30.59
CA SER A 306 -1.23 24.40 -32.05
C SER A 306 -1.73 23.01 -32.47
N LYS A 307 -1.42 21.97 -31.67
CA LYS A 307 -1.77 20.57 -31.96
C LYS A 307 -3.17 20.17 -31.51
N PHE A 308 -3.67 20.77 -30.43
CA PHE A 308 -4.92 20.42 -29.77
C PHE A 308 -5.82 21.66 -29.56
N PRO A 309 -6.15 22.39 -30.64
CA PRO A 309 -6.83 23.68 -30.52
C PRO A 309 -8.18 23.58 -29.82
N LYS A 310 -8.97 22.52 -30.04
CA LYS A 310 -10.30 22.37 -29.41
C LYS A 310 -10.20 22.10 -27.91
N ILE A 311 -9.18 21.38 -27.45
CA ILE A 311 -8.91 21.22 -26.01
C ILE A 311 -8.57 22.58 -25.38
N PHE A 312 -7.78 23.41 -26.07
CA PHE A 312 -7.44 24.76 -25.57
C PHE A 312 -8.63 25.72 -25.60
N GLU A 313 -9.59 25.57 -26.53
CA GLU A 313 -10.88 26.26 -26.45
C GLU A 313 -11.65 25.88 -25.17
N GLN A 314 -11.63 24.60 -24.78
CA GLN A 314 -12.22 24.18 -23.49
C GLN A 314 -11.44 24.76 -22.29
N ALA A 315 -10.12 24.90 -22.40
CA ALA A 315 -9.31 25.57 -21.37
C ALA A 315 -9.70 27.05 -21.20
N ASP A 316 -9.88 27.77 -22.31
CA ASP A 316 -10.32 29.17 -22.30
C ASP A 316 -11.72 29.32 -21.66
N LEU A 317 -12.63 28.37 -21.92
CA LEU A 317 -13.95 28.32 -21.27
C LEU A 317 -13.85 28.07 -19.76
N ALA A 318 -13.02 27.10 -19.34
CA ALA A 318 -12.80 26.77 -17.93
C ALA A 318 -12.23 27.99 -17.17
N GLN A 319 -11.22 28.65 -17.73
CA GLN A 319 -10.61 29.86 -17.15
C GLN A 319 -11.63 31.01 -17.00
N GLN A 320 -12.57 31.12 -17.94
CA GLN A 320 -13.66 32.09 -17.89
C GLN A 320 -14.81 31.69 -16.94
N ASN A 321 -14.68 30.58 -16.20
CA ASN A 321 -15.74 29.98 -15.39
C ASN A 321 -17.04 29.71 -16.18
N LYS A 322 -16.91 29.42 -17.48
CA LYS A 322 -18.02 29.00 -18.34
C LYS A 322 -18.16 27.47 -18.31
N VAL A 323 -19.31 26.98 -18.74
CA VAL A 323 -19.54 25.54 -18.90
C VAL A 323 -18.57 25.02 -19.97
N PHE A 324 -17.76 24.04 -19.60
CA PHE A 324 -16.83 23.35 -20.49
C PHE A 324 -17.05 21.83 -20.38
N ARG A 325 -16.61 21.08 -21.39
CA ARG A 325 -16.60 19.62 -21.35
C ARG A 325 -15.32 19.14 -22.02
N LEU A 326 -14.38 18.63 -21.21
CA LEU A 326 -13.06 18.21 -21.70
C LEU A 326 -13.14 17.07 -22.73
N TYR A 327 -14.08 16.13 -22.54
CA TYR A 327 -14.28 14.98 -23.44
C TYR A 327 -15.66 15.02 -24.14
N THR A 328 -15.64 15.34 -25.43
CA THR A 328 -16.81 15.47 -26.32
C THR A 328 -16.56 14.75 -27.66
N ALA A 329 -17.56 14.68 -28.53
CA ALA A 329 -17.39 14.19 -29.90
C ALA A 329 -16.29 14.96 -30.67
N ASP A 330 -16.15 16.25 -30.39
CA ASP A 330 -15.18 17.13 -31.05
C ASP A 330 -13.78 17.03 -30.48
N THR A 331 -13.66 16.72 -29.20
CA THR A 331 -12.37 16.70 -28.47
C THR A 331 -11.85 15.29 -28.20
N CYS A 332 -12.63 14.22 -28.43
CA CYS A 332 -12.24 12.86 -28.02
C CYS A 332 -10.93 12.36 -28.64
N LYS A 333 -10.66 12.73 -29.89
CA LYS A 333 -9.42 12.39 -30.60
C LYS A 333 -8.27 13.25 -30.11
N GLU A 334 -8.44 14.57 -29.99
CA GLU A 334 -7.41 15.45 -29.43
C GLU A 334 -7.03 15.04 -28.01
N PHE A 335 -8.01 14.70 -27.17
CA PHE A 335 -7.80 14.22 -25.80
C PHE A 335 -6.94 12.96 -25.75
N HIS A 336 -7.23 11.96 -26.59
CA HIS A 336 -6.45 10.73 -26.65
C HIS A 336 -4.99 10.99 -27.02
N HIS A 337 -4.76 11.78 -28.07
CA HIS A 337 -3.41 12.15 -28.49
C HIS A 337 -2.69 13.00 -27.44
N LEU A 338 -3.40 13.92 -26.78
CA LEU A 338 -2.85 14.72 -25.69
C LEU A 338 -2.41 13.81 -24.53
N LEU A 339 -3.24 12.85 -24.11
CA LEU A 339 -2.89 11.87 -23.08
C LEU A 339 -1.59 11.13 -23.43
N LEU A 340 -1.48 10.62 -24.65
CA LEU A 340 -0.28 9.93 -25.13
C LEU A 340 0.95 10.86 -25.10
N VAL A 341 0.82 12.11 -25.57
CA VAL A 341 1.90 13.10 -25.55
C VAL A 341 2.35 13.42 -24.12
N LEU A 342 1.42 13.55 -23.17
CA LEU A 342 1.75 13.84 -21.77
C LEU A 342 2.48 12.65 -21.12
N LEU A 343 2.02 11.42 -21.37
CA LEU A 343 2.65 10.20 -20.86
C LEU A 343 4.05 10.00 -21.44
N ASP A 344 4.20 10.12 -22.76
CA ASP A 344 5.50 9.97 -23.44
C ASP A 344 6.49 11.04 -22.97
N ARG A 345 6.06 12.29 -22.82
CA ARG A 345 6.93 13.37 -22.32
C ARG A 345 7.33 13.17 -20.87
N LEU A 346 6.40 12.75 -20.00
CA LEU A 346 6.74 12.46 -18.61
C LEU A 346 7.77 11.34 -18.53
N TYR A 347 7.56 10.24 -19.27
CA TYR A 347 8.50 9.12 -19.31
C TYR A 347 9.89 9.55 -19.80
N LEU A 348 9.96 10.28 -20.92
CA LEU A 348 11.22 10.78 -21.46
C LEU A 348 11.94 11.72 -20.49
N LEU A 349 11.23 12.66 -19.85
CA LEU A 349 11.83 13.57 -18.88
C LEU A 349 12.36 12.84 -17.64
N LEU A 350 11.62 11.83 -17.14
CA LEU A 350 12.08 10.98 -16.04
C LEU A 350 13.37 10.25 -16.44
N GLN A 351 13.42 9.64 -17.63
CA GLN A 351 14.61 8.97 -18.14
C GLN A 351 15.79 9.92 -18.37
N CYS A 352 15.54 11.11 -18.91
CA CYS A 352 16.57 12.14 -19.09
C CYS A 352 17.14 12.58 -17.74
N THR A 353 16.30 12.79 -16.74
CA THR A 353 16.70 13.19 -15.38
C THR A 353 17.54 12.10 -14.72
N MET A 354 17.11 10.83 -14.85
CA MET A 354 17.83 9.67 -14.33
C MET A 354 19.19 9.47 -15.01
N ASN A 355 19.32 9.80 -16.31
CA ASN A 355 20.57 9.59 -17.05
C ASN A 355 21.60 10.70 -16.90
N LYS A 356 21.20 11.90 -16.45
CA LYS A 356 22.11 13.01 -16.19
C LYS A 356 22.90 12.75 -14.90
N THR A 357 24.19 13.02 -14.92
CA THR A 357 24.99 13.13 -13.69
C THR A 357 24.51 14.35 -12.92
N ALA A 358 24.65 14.33 -11.59
CA ALA A 358 24.38 15.52 -10.80
C ALA A 358 25.19 16.69 -11.36
N PRO A 359 24.60 17.90 -11.42
CA PRO A 359 25.38 19.09 -11.75
C PRO A 359 26.47 19.26 -10.68
N ASP A 360 27.65 18.72 -10.97
CA ASP A 360 28.84 18.87 -10.13
C ASP A 360 29.28 20.34 -10.17
N SER A 361 30.25 20.70 -9.32
CA SER A 361 30.84 22.05 -9.36
C SER A 361 31.45 22.43 -10.73
N GLY A 362 31.61 21.46 -11.64
CA GLY A 362 32.03 21.66 -13.02
C GLY A 362 30.92 21.71 -14.08
N SER A 363 29.64 21.48 -13.74
CA SER A 363 28.55 21.59 -14.73
C SER A 363 28.39 23.03 -15.19
N THR A 364 28.09 23.20 -16.48
CA THR A 364 27.78 24.53 -17.02
C THR A 364 26.47 25.06 -16.43
N GLU A 365 26.37 26.39 -16.30
CA GLU A 365 25.14 27.06 -15.86
C GLU A 365 23.92 26.69 -16.74
N GLU A 366 24.16 26.40 -18.02
CA GLU A 366 23.11 25.98 -18.95
C GLU A 366 22.58 24.57 -18.65
N GLU A 367 23.47 23.61 -18.37
CA GLU A 367 23.06 22.25 -17.97
C GLU A 367 22.24 22.27 -16.68
N ARG A 368 22.64 23.13 -15.72
CA ARG A 368 21.90 23.34 -14.48
C ARG A 368 20.51 23.89 -14.75
N ARG A 369 20.38 24.95 -15.56
CA ARG A 369 19.08 25.53 -15.92
C ARG A 369 18.20 24.54 -16.67
N GLN A 370 18.77 23.74 -17.56
CA GLN A 370 18.03 22.71 -18.27
C GLN A 370 17.52 21.63 -17.30
N PHE A 371 18.35 21.21 -16.35
CA PHE A 371 17.94 20.26 -15.31
C PHE A 371 16.81 20.81 -14.43
N GLU A 372 16.92 22.06 -13.97
CA GLU A 372 15.85 22.74 -13.20
C GLU A 372 14.55 22.84 -14.01
N THR A 373 14.67 23.11 -15.32
CA THR A 373 13.55 23.16 -16.26
C THR A 373 12.90 21.78 -16.45
N ASP A 374 13.69 20.73 -16.61
CA ASP A 374 13.20 19.35 -16.76
C ASP A 374 12.48 18.90 -15.48
N LEU A 375 13.05 19.19 -14.32
CA LEU A 375 12.47 18.86 -13.03
C LEU A 375 11.15 19.61 -12.81
N LEU A 376 11.08 20.89 -13.20
CA LEU A 376 9.83 21.65 -13.19
C LEU A 376 8.79 21.02 -14.14
N ALA A 377 9.20 20.60 -15.34
CA ALA A 377 8.31 19.95 -16.30
C ALA A 377 7.76 18.62 -15.75
N ILE A 378 8.59 17.80 -15.09
CA ILE A 378 8.16 16.56 -14.41
C ILE A 378 7.09 16.87 -13.36
N LYS A 379 7.33 17.88 -12.50
CA LYS A 379 6.38 18.29 -11.46
C LYS A 379 5.02 18.67 -12.04
N VAL A 380 5.02 19.51 -13.08
CA VAL A 380 3.78 19.99 -13.72
C VAL A 380 3.08 18.85 -14.46
N LEU A 381 3.81 18.02 -15.21
CA LEU A 381 3.22 16.88 -15.94
C LEU A 381 2.65 15.82 -15.01
N GLY A 382 3.38 15.42 -13.97
CA GLY A 382 2.87 14.48 -12.99
C GLY A 382 1.64 15.02 -12.25
N HIS A 383 1.62 16.32 -11.92
CA HIS A 383 0.43 16.97 -11.37
C HIS A 383 -0.76 16.94 -12.34
N LEU A 384 -0.53 17.25 -13.61
CA LEU A 384 -1.57 17.25 -14.64
C LEU A 384 -2.16 15.86 -14.84
N ILE A 385 -1.32 14.84 -14.96
CA ILE A 385 -1.78 13.45 -15.10
C ILE A 385 -2.53 13.01 -13.84
N HIS A 386 -2.09 13.43 -12.65
CA HIS A 386 -2.84 13.23 -11.41
C HIS A 386 -4.24 13.89 -11.43
N ARG A 387 -4.37 15.13 -11.91
CA ARG A 387 -5.69 15.75 -12.10
C ARG A 387 -6.54 14.98 -13.10
N LEU A 388 -5.92 14.47 -14.15
CA LEU A 388 -6.59 13.69 -15.18
C LEU A 388 -7.13 12.36 -14.64
N THR A 389 -6.39 11.67 -13.76
CA THR A 389 -6.82 10.38 -13.17
C THR A 389 -7.97 10.50 -12.18
N ARG A 390 -8.23 11.71 -11.67
CA ARG A 390 -9.40 12.07 -10.86
C ARG A 390 -10.53 12.70 -11.69
N GLY A 391 -10.27 12.97 -12.97
CA GLY A 391 -11.18 13.64 -13.88
C GLY A 391 -12.18 12.71 -14.56
N LEU A 392 -13.32 13.26 -14.96
CA LEU A 392 -14.38 12.53 -15.66
C LEU A 392 -13.93 12.15 -17.08
N ALA A 393 -13.19 13.04 -17.72
CA ALA A 393 -12.78 12.87 -19.11
C ALA A 393 -11.99 11.58 -19.35
N LEU A 394 -11.07 11.24 -18.45
CA LEU A 394 -10.26 10.03 -18.57
C LEU A 394 -11.09 8.76 -18.41
N GLU A 395 -12.01 8.72 -17.44
CA GLU A 395 -12.89 7.56 -17.23
C GLU A 395 -13.76 7.31 -18.47
N VAL A 396 -14.40 8.35 -19.01
CA VAL A 396 -15.18 8.27 -20.24
C VAL A 396 -14.30 7.83 -21.41
N HIS A 397 -13.06 8.33 -21.49
CA HIS A 397 -12.12 7.98 -22.55
C HIS A 397 -11.76 6.50 -22.51
N ILE A 398 -11.28 5.99 -21.38
CA ILE A 398 -10.87 4.58 -21.21
C ILE A 398 -12.07 3.66 -21.49
N LYS A 399 -13.27 4.02 -21.03
CA LYS A 399 -14.51 3.29 -21.35
C LYS A 399 -14.87 3.33 -22.84
N THR A 400 -14.56 4.41 -23.54
CA THR A 400 -14.78 4.54 -24.99
C THR A 400 -13.87 3.61 -25.77
N ILE A 401 -12.60 3.52 -25.38
CA ILE A 401 -11.59 2.71 -26.08
C ILE A 401 -11.41 1.30 -25.53
N SER A 402 -12.15 0.88 -24.49
CA SER A 402 -11.88 -0.39 -23.79
C SER A 402 -11.91 -1.63 -24.67
N HIS A 403 -12.72 -1.62 -25.73
CA HIS A 403 -12.80 -2.71 -26.70
C HIS A 403 -11.59 -2.82 -27.65
N LEU A 404 -10.73 -1.79 -27.66
CA LEU A 404 -9.46 -1.73 -28.40
C LEU A 404 -8.25 -1.97 -27.49
N LEU A 405 -8.47 -2.08 -26.17
CA LEU A 405 -7.41 -2.28 -25.20
C LEU A 405 -7.13 -3.77 -25.01
N ASP A 406 -5.86 -4.10 -24.83
CA ASP A 406 -5.40 -5.45 -24.57
C ASP A 406 -5.46 -5.77 -23.07
N ASP A 407 -5.78 -7.02 -22.74
CA ASP A 407 -5.87 -7.51 -21.38
C ASP A 407 -4.53 -8.07 -20.87
N TYR A 408 -3.74 -7.22 -20.22
CA TYR A 408 -2.43 -7.60 -19.68
C TYR A 408 -2.48 -8.29 -18.32
N ARG A 409 -3.66 -8.42 -17.70
CA ARG A 409 -3.81 -9.12 -16.42
C ARG A 409 -3.42 -10.60 -16.52
N ILE A 410 -3.52 -11.20 -17.71
CA ILE A 410 -3.18 -12.60 -17.95
C ILE A 410 -1.66 -12.84 -17.80
N ASN A 411 -0.83 -11.82 -18.03
CA ASN A 411 0.63 -11.94 -18.08
C ASN A 411 1.33 -11.43 -16.82
N ILE A 412 0.66 -10.59 -16.01
CA ILE A 412 1.21 -10.13 -14.73
C ILE A 412 1.02 -11.27 -13.73
N ARG A 413 2.09 -12.05 -13.50
CA ARG A 413 2.19 -12.84 -12.27
C ARG A 413 1.91 -11.87 -11.10
N PRO A 414 0.94 -12.15 -10.22
CA PRO A 414 0.52 -11.18 -9.21
C PRO A 414 1.69 -10.87 -8.27
N LEU A 415 2.35 -9.73 -8.48
CA LEU A 415 3.35 -9.21 -7.54
C LEU A 415 2.69 -8.58 -6.30
N THR A 416 1.38 -8.35 -6.33
CA THR A 416 0.56 -8.10 -5.15
C THR A 416 -0.25 -9.35 -4.82
N SER A 417 0.44 -10.36 -4.28
CA SER A 417 -0.17 -11.51 -3.63
C SER A 417 -1.03 -11.03 -2.46
N ASN A 418 -2.30 -10.68 -2.72
CA ASN A 418 -3.42 -10.62 -1.77
C ASN A 418 -4.77 -10.31 -2.45
N LEU A 419 -4.83 -10.16 -3.78
CA LEU A 419 -6.09 -10.13 -4.54
C LEU A 419 -6.12 -11.32 -5.51
N HIS A 420 -6.46 -12.50 -5.00
CA HIS A 420 -6.44 -13.73 -5.78
C HIS A 420 -7.84 -14.14 -6.21
N GLU A 421 -8.60 -13.24 -6.83
CA GLU A 421 -9.94 -13.49 -7.35
C GLU A 421 -9.96 -14.75 -8.25
N LYS A 422 -10.35 -15.90 -7.68
CA LYS A 422 -10.44 -17.16 -8.40
C LYS A 422 -11.57 -17.06 -9.42
N ARG A 423 -11.21 -17.04 -10.70
CA ARG A 423 -12.11 -17.22 -11.85
C ARG A 423 -12.92 -18.51 -11.69
N GLY A 424 -14.15 -18.37 -11.20
CA GLY A 424 -15.21 -19.36 -11.41
C GLY A 424 -15.59 -19.39 -12.88
N THR A 425 -15.63 -20.58 -13.46
CA THR A 425 -15.75 -20.85 -14.90
C THR A 425 -17.14 -20.59 -15.50
N GLU A 426 -17.94 -19.70 -14.92
CA GLU A 426 -19.25 -19.35 -15.44
C GLU A 426 -19.15 -18.17 -16.42
N ARG A 427 -19.01 -18.53 -17.70
CA ARG A 427 -19.15 -17.63 -18.84
C ARG A 427 -20.61 -17.14 -18.95
N GLN A 428 -21.00 -16.17 -18.14
CA GLN A 428 -22.11 -15.26 -18.47
C GLN A 428 -21.51 -13.98 -19.07
N GLY A 429 -21.88 -13.71 -20.32
CA GLY A 429 -21.05 -13.00 -21.28
C GLY A 429 -20.99 -11.47 -21.15
N GLY A 430 -19.78 -10.96 -21.35
CA GLY A 430 -19.50 -9.77 -22.16
C GLY A 430 -19.39 -8.42 -21.44
N GLN A 431 -20.16 -8.20 -20.36
CA GLN A 431 -20.17 -6.87 -19.73
C GLN A 431 -19.20 -6.74 -18.54
N GLY A 432 -18.98 -7.83 -17.78
CA GLY A 432 -18.07 -7.84 -16.63
C GLY A 432 -16.60 -7.67 -17.02
N ASP A 433 -16.15 -8.34 -18.07
CA ASP A 433 -14.73 -8.34 -18.48
C ASP A 433 -14.22 -6.93 -18.85
N ASN A 434 -15.08 -6.14 -19.52
CA ASN A 434 -14.75 -4.76 -19.91
C ASN A 434 -14.58 -3.84 -18.69
N ALA A 435 -15.40 -4.00 -17.65
CA ALA A 435 -15.31 -3.15 -16.45
C ALA A 435 -14.00 -3.40 -15.69
N ILE A 436 -13.57 -4.66 -15.61
CA ILE A 436 -12.31 -5.00 -14.93
C ILE A 436 -11.10 -4.53 -15.75
N LEU A 437 -11.16 -4.62 -17.09
CA LEU A 437 -10.13 -4.07 -17.97
C LEU A 437 -10.03 -2.54 -17.85
N GLN A 438 -11.16 -1.83 -17.84
CA GLN A 438 -11.18 -0.38 -17.61
C GLN A 438 -10.54 -0.03 -16.27
N LYS A 439 -10.89 -0.77 -15.21
CA LYS A 439 -10.30 -0.61 -13.89
C LYS A 439 -8.79 -0.81 -13.91
N SER A 440 -8.27 -1.84 -14.59
CA SER A 440 -6.82 -2.08 -14.63
C SER A 440 -6.03 -0.95 -15.31
N TYR A 441 -6.54 -0.36 -16.39
CA TYR A 441 -5.89 0.80 -17.03
C TYR A 441 -5.94 2.05 -16.15
N MET A 442 -7.07 2.28 -15.47
CA MET A 442 -7.20 3.39 -14.52
C MET A 442 -6.27 3.22 -13.31
N ASP A 443 -6.19 2.01 -12.76
CA ASP A 443 -5.32 1.69 -11.63
C ASP A 443 -3.84 1.81 -12.04
N TRP A 444 -3.47 1.39 -13.26
CA TRP A 444 -2.12 1.62 -13.81
C TRP A 444 -1.80 3.12 -13.92
N LEU A 445 -2.67 3.94 -14.52
CA LEU A 445 -2.46 5.38 -14.63
C LEU A 445 -2.36 6.06 -13.25
N LYS A 446 -3.23 5.67 -12.31
CA LYS A 446 -3.16 6.14 -10.92
C LYS A 446 -1.87 5.73 -10.24
N SER A 447 -1.38 4.51 -10.50
CA SER A 447 -0.12 4.04 -9.96
C SER A 447 1.05 4.92 -10.41
N ILE A 448 1.10 5.37 -11.67
CA ILE A 448 2.17 6.25 -12.17
C ILE A 448 2.27 7.55 -11.36
N VAL A 449 1.13 8.09 -10.93
CA VAL A 449 1.03 9.39 -10.24
C VAL A 449 0.63 9.27 -8.76
N ASN A 450 0.80 8.10 -8.16
CA ASN A 450 0.37 7.83 -6.79
C ASN A 450 1.03 8.78 -5.78
N GLU A 451 2.31 9.08 -5.94
CA GLU A 451 3.05 9.99 -5.05
C GLU A 451 2.59 11.44 -5.23
N PHE A 452 2.11 11.84 -6.41
CA PHE A 452 1.51 13.16 -6.62
C PHE A 452 0.16 13.28 -5.91
N ASP A 453 -0.66 12.21 -5.91
CA ASP A 453 -1.91 12.14 -5.15
C ASP A 453 -1.64 12.16 -3.64
N ALA A 454 -0.63 11.43 -3.18
CA ALA A 454 -0.20 11.44 -1.79
C ALA A 454 0.25 12.85 -1.35
N ALA A 455 1.07 13.54 -2.14
CA ALA A 455 1.45 14.92 -1.89
C ALA A 455 0.23 15.86 -1.84
N SER A 456 -0.73 15.69 -2.76
CA SER A 456 -1.94 16.52 -2.76
C SER A 456 -2.81 16.27 -1.53
N THR A 457 -2.93 15.01 -1.11
CA THR A 457 -3.69 14.60 0.08
C THR A 457 -3.09 15.21 1.35
N LEU A 458 -1.77 15.17 1.52
CA LEU A 458 -1.11 15.81 2.66
C LEU A 458 -1.32 17.32 2.68
N VAL A 459 -1.20 17.99 1.54
CA VAL A 459 -1.45 19.44 1.46
C VAL A 459 -2.89 19.78 1.80
N GLN A 460 -3.86 19.10 1.19
CA GLN A 460 -5.28 19.35 1.47
C GLN A 460 -5.61 19.14 2.94
N TYR A 461 -5.02 18.11 3.56
CA TYR A 461 -5.21 17.88 4.98
C TYR A 461 -4.61 19.02 5.82
N ILE A 462 -3.34 19.37 5.59
CA ILE A 462 -2.61 20.40 6.35
C ILE A 462 -3.24 21.79 6.16
N GLU A 463 -3.57 22.17 4.93
CA GLU A 463 -4.24 23.44 4.62
C GLU A 463 -5.70 23.48 5.10
N GLY A 464 -6.34 22.32 5.20
CA GLY A 464 -7.69 22.17 5.76
C GLY A 464 -7.73 22.23 7.29
N LEU A 465 -6.57 22.19 7.97
CA LEU A 465 -6.51 22.36 9.42
C LEU A 465 -6.91 23.79 9.80
N SER A 466 -7.55 23.91 10.96
CA SER A 466 -7.78 25.23 11.58
C SER A 466 -6.45 26.00 11.64
N PRO A 467 -6.44 27.33 11.44
CA PRO A 467 -5.23 28.15 11.53
C PRO A 467 -4.52 28.08 12.89
N VAL A 468 -5.13 27.45 13.91
CA VAL A 468 -4.53 27.14 15.21
C VAL A 468 -3.56 25.95 15.13
N CYS A 469 -3.78 25.01 14.21
CA CYS A 469 -3.03 23.76 14.09
C CYS A 469 -2.00 23.85 12.95
N LYS A 470 -0.99 24.72 13.13
CA LYS A 470 0.06 24.96 12.11
C LYS A 470 1.28 24.06 12.23
N ASN A 471 1.37 23.29 13.33
CA ASN A 471 2.55 22.50 13.59
C ASN A 471 2.36 21.09 13.03
N PHE A 472 3.33 20.65 12.25
CA PHE A 472 3.49 19.25 11.88
C PHE A 472 4.68 18.70 12.66
N ALA A 473 4.54 17.49 13.20
CA ALA A 473 5.63 16.83 13.90
C ALA A 473 5.68 15.36 13.50
N CYS A 474 6.78 14.93 12.89
CA CYS A 474 7.07 13.52 12.70
C CYS A 474 8.08 13.04 13.74
N GLN A 475 7.69 12.06 14.56
CA GLN A 475 8.60 11.33 15.41
C GLN A 475 9.06 10.07 14.68
N ILE A 476 10.36 9.91 14.47
CA ILE A 476 10.92 8.71 13.84
C ILE A 476 11.46 7.80 14.95
N LEU A 477 10.86 6.63 15.09
CA LEU A 477 11.25 5.59 16.01
C LEU A 477 11.97 4.49 15.23
N VAL A 478 13.28 4.38 15.46
CA VAL A 478 14.09 3.32 14.87
C VAL A 478 13.93 2.08 15.74
N SER A 479 13.30 1.07 15.15
CA SER A 479 13.14 -0.25 15.70
C SER A 479 14.49 -0.97 15.77
N ARG A 480 14.81 -1.57 16.92
CA ARG A 480 15.73 -2.71 16.93
C ARG A 480 15.07 -3.88 16.19
N PRO A 481 15.81 -4.80 15.54
CA PRO A 481 15.21 -6.02 15.02
C PRO A 481 14.35 -6.67 16.13
N PRO A 482 13.09 -7.03 15.86
CA PRO A 482 12.24 -7.61 16.88
C PRO A 482 12.92 -8.89 17.39
N ASP A 483 12.97 -9.03 18.70
CA ASP A 483 13.27 -10.33 19.29
C ASP A 483 12.20 -11.33 18.80
N LYS A 484 12.61 -12.57 18.58
CA LYS A 484 11.77 -13.65 18.08
C LYS A 484 10.92 -14.28 19.18
N ALA A 485 11.14 -13.89 20.44
CA ALA A 485 10.41 -14.38 21.59
C ALA A 485 8.89 -14.14 21.47
N LEU A 486 8.14 -15.19 21.78
CA LEU A 486 6.70 -15.23 21.92
C LEU A 486 6.35 -15.67 23.34
N ILE A 487 5.27 -15.12 23.90
CA ILE A 487 4.69 -15.69 25.11
C ILE A 487 3.95 -16.98 24.73
N SER A 488 3.97 -17.99 25.60
CA SER A 488 3.17 -19.19 25.35
C SER A 488 1.69 -18.84 25.24
N TRP A 489 0.96 -19.51 24.33
CA TRP A 489 -0.48 -19.25 24.19
C TRP A 489 -1.26 -19.57 25.47
N ARG A 490 -0.78 -20.50 26.30
CA ARG A 490 -1.38 -20.79 27.62
C ARG A 490 -1.28 -19.61 28.55
N GLU A 491 -0.08 -19.05 28.65
CA GLU A 491 0.17 -17.89 29.50
C GLU A 491 -0.61 -16.68 28.98
N LEU A 492 -0.66 -16.48 27.66
CA LEU A 492 -1.50 -15.46 27.02
C LEU A 492 -2.98 -15.56 27.45
N LEU A 493 -3.57 -16.76 27.39
CA LEU A 493 -4.99 -16.96 27.71
C LEU A 493 -5.28 -16.99 29.22
N THR A 494 -4.27 -17.27 30.05
CA THR A 494 -4.43 -17.35 31.51
C THR A 494 -4.16 -16.00 32.18
N ASP A 495 -3.44 -15.09 31.52
CA ASP A 495 -3.12 -13.78 32.09
C ASP A 495 -4.37 -12.90 32.13
N ALA A 496 -4.88 -12.70 33.35
CA ALA A 496 -6.01 -11.84 33.61
C ALA A 496 -5.74 -10.38 33.18
N ASN A 497 -4.50 -9.88 33.22
CA ASN A 497 -4.23 -8.50 32.81
C ASN A 497 -4.35 -8.31 31.30
N ILE A 498 -4.21 -9.38 30.51
CA ILE A 498 -4.34 -9.36 29.05
C ILE A 498 -5.78 -9.68 28.62
N THR A 499 -6.46 -10.57 29.34
CA THR A 499 -7.78 -11.11 28.96
C THR A 499 -8.96 -10.48 29.69
N SER A 500 -8.74 -9.74 30.78
CA SER A 500 -9.83 -9.09 31.50
C SER A 500 -10.35 -7.89 30.72
N SER A 501 -11.54 -8.03 30.13
CA SER A 501 -12.28 -6.86 29.65
C SER A 501 -12.71 -6.03 30.87
N PRO A 502 -12.36 -4.73 30.94
CA PRO A 502 -12.67 -3.87 32.07
C PRO A 502 -14.16 -3.50 32.19
N SER A 503 -15.04 -4.07 31.35
CA SER A 503 -16.43 -3.58 31.19
C SER A 503 -17.55 -4.49 31.68
N GLN A 504 -17.28 -5.58 32.40
CA GLN A 504 -18.37 -6.52 32.74
C GLN A 504 -18.48 -6.87 34.22
N ASP A 505 -19.42 -6.20 34.88
CA ASP A 505 -20.10 -6.61 36.12
C ASP A 505 -20.87 -7.95 35.98
N SER A 506 -20.77 -8.67 34.85
CA SER A 506 -21.38 -9.98 34.66
C SER A 506 -20.41 -11.10 35.04
N LYS A 507 -20.69 -11.77 36.17
CA LYS A 507 -20.00 -12.99 36.68
C LYS A 507 -19.98 -14.20 35.72
N SER A 508 -20.38 -14.06 34.45
CA SER A 508 -20.56 -15.17 33.50
C SER A 508 -19.32 -15.51 32.66
N SER A 509 -18.32 -14.64 32.52
CA SER A 509 -17.23 -14.83 31.54
C SER A 509 -16.08 -15.74 31.98
N SER A 510 -15.76 -15.79 33.29
CA SER A 510 -14.58 -16.54 33.79
C SER A 510 -14.65 -18.06 33.53
N VAL A 511 -15.85 -18.64 33.54
CA VAL A 511 -16.04 -20.09 33.31
C VAL A 511 -15.76 -20.49 31.85
N GLU A 512 -15.85 -19.55 30.91
CA GLU A 512 -15.70 -19.83 29.48
C GLU A 512 -14.23 -19.89 29.06
N VAL A 513 -13.37 -19.00 29.58
CA VAL A 513 -11.93 -18.99 29.25
C VAL A 513 -11.24 -20.26 29.73
N GLY A 514 -11.55 -20.73 30.94
CA GLY A 514 -10.99 -21.97 31.49
C GLY A 514 -11.35 -23.21 30.64
N ARG A 515 -12.59 -23.27 30.11
CA ARG A 515 -13.02 -24.34 29.20
C ARG A 515 -12.30 -24.29 27.86
N LEU A 516 -12.08 -23.09 27.33
CA LEU A 516 -11.34 -22.89 26.08
C LEU A 516 -9.88 -23.36 26.23
N ILE A 517 -9.21 -22.98 27.31
CA ILE A 517 -7.84 -23.43 27.59
C ILE A 517 -7.79 -24.96 27.70
N GLN A 518 -8.70 -25.58 28.46
CA GLN A 518 -8.78 -27.04 28.59
C GLN A 518 -9.00 -27.73 27.24
N PHE A 519 -9.85 -27.16 26.39
CA PHE A 519 -10.12 -27.68 25.05
C PHE A 519 -8.89 -27.59 24.14
N CYS A 520 -8.25 -26.43 24.07
CA CYS A 520 -7.01 -26.24 23.30
C CYS A 520 -5.90 -27.16 23.82
N ASP A 521 -5.81 -27.35 25.14
CA ASP A 521 -4.84 -28.26 25.75
C ASP A 521 -5.07 -29.72 25.39
N ALA A 522 -6.32 -30.18 25.46
CA ALA A 522 -6.67 -31.53 25.04
C ALA A 522 -6.35 -31.72 23.55
N ALA A 523 -6.62 -30.72 22.71
CA ALA A 523 -6.33 -30.77 21.29
C ALA A 523 -4.83 -30.78 20.98
N VAL A 524 -4.03 -29.95 21.64
CA VAL A 524 -2.56 -29.91 21.44
C VAL A 524 -1.87 -31.20 21.93
N ARG A 525 -2.41 -31.84 22.98
CA ARG A 525 -1.89 -33.14 23.50
C ARG A 525 -2.39 -34.36 22.72
N SER A 526 -3.32 -34.17 21.81
CA SER A 526 -3.82 -35.23 20.93
C SER A 526 -2.83 -35.56 19.81
N ASN A 527 -3.15 -36.55 18.98
CA ASN A 527 -2.46 -36.86 17.72
C ASN A 527 -2.78 -35.82 16.61
N CYS A 528 -2.64 -34.53 16.92
CA CYS A 528 -3.03 -33.43 16.04
C CYS A 528 -2.20 -33.37 14.74
N LEU A 529 -0.92 -33.76 14.79
CA LEU A 529 -0.04 -33.83 13.61
C LEU A 529 -0.51 -34.91 12.63
N GLU A 530 -0.76 -36.12 13.14
CA GLU A 530 -1.28 -37.23 12.33
C GLU A 530 -2.67 -36.91 11.79
N SER A 531 -3.53 -36.32 12.63
CA SER A 531 -4.87 -35.89 12.23
C SER A 531 -4.83 -34.82 11.12
N SER A 532 -3.85 -33.92 11.17
CA SER A 532 -3.61 -32.94 10.11
C SER A 532 -3.20 -33.59 8.79
N CYS A 533 -2.29 -34.57 8.83
CA CYS A 533 -1.90 -35.35 7.65
C CYS A 533 -3.08 -36.12 7.04
N TRP A 534 -3.92 -36.75 7.87
CA TRP A 534 -5.11 -37.47 7.40
C TRP A 534 -6.14 -36.53 6.78
N ALA A 535 -6.39 -35.35 7.38
CA ALA A 535 -7.30 -34.36 6.82
C ALA A 535 -6.81 -33.84 5.46
N GLU A 536 -5.53 -33.53 5.34
CA GLU A 536 -4.96 -33.04 4.08
C GLU A 536 -4.94 -34.11 2.99
N SER A 537 -4.69 -35.37 3.36
CA SER A 537 -4.81 -36.51 2.44
C SER A 537 -6.25 -36.67 1.97
N ALA A 538 -7.22 -36.67 2.89
CA ALA A 538 -8.64 -36.79 2.55
C ALA A 538 -9.09 -35.67 1.59
N ARG A 539 -8.70 -34.42 1.88
CA ARG A 539 -8.98 -33.24 1.04
C ARG A 539 -8.37 -33.37 -0.36
N THR A 540 -7.12 -33.82 -0.44
CA THR A 540 -6.40 -33.98 -1.72
C THR A 540 -7.00 -35.12 -2.54
N SER A 541 -7.29 -36.26 -1.92
CA SER A 541 -7.95 -37.41 -2.55
C SER A 541 -9.35 -37.04 -3.04
N TRP A 542 -10.10 -36.24 -2.25
CA TRP A 542 -11.43 -35.75 -2.64
C TRP A 542 -11.37 -34.83 -3.86
N ALA A 543 -10.46 -33.85 -3.86
CA ALA A 543 -10.25 -32.96 -5.00
C ALA A 543 -9.78 -33.69 -6.27
N ALA A 544 -9.10 -34.82 -6.12
CA ALA A 544 -8.69 -35.69 -7.23
C ALA A 544 -9.81 -36.63 -7.73
N GLY A 545 -10.96 -36.69 -7.04
CA GLY A 545 -12.06 -37.59 -7.36
C GLY A 545 -11.81 -39.05 -6.96
N ASP A 546 -10.82 -39.33 -6.10
CA ASP A 546 -10.52 -40.68 -5.61
C ASP A 546 -11.35 -41.01 -4.35
N LEU A 547 -12.60 -41.39 -4.57
CA LEU A 547 -13.56 -41.65 -3.49
C LEU A 547 -13.10 -42.75 -2.52
N GLN A 548 -12.48 -43.82 -3.01
CA GLN A 548 -12.03 -44.93 -2.16
C GLN A 548 -10.94 -44.48 -1.21
N LYS A 549 -9.97 -43.73 -1.74
CA LYS A 549 -8.90 -43.17 -0.92
C LYS A 549 -9.43 -42.09 0.04
N THR A 550 -10.38 -41.24 -0.38
CA THR A 550 -11.05 -40.31 0.53
C THR A 550 -11.73 -41.04 1.69
N ILE A 551 -12.47 -42.13 1.42
CA ILE A 551 -13.11 -42.92 2.48
C ILE A 551 -12.06 -43.51 3.44
N GLU A 552 -10.95 -44.02 2.93
CA GLU A 552 -9.87 -44.55 3.77
C GLU A 552 -9.19 -43.46 4.62
N ASP A 553 -8.90 -42.30 4.02
CA ASP A 553 -8.32 -41.17 4.73
C ASP A 553 -9.26 -40.62 5.83
N VAL A 554 -10.58 -40.58 5.56
CA VAL A 554 -11.59 -40.20 6.57
C VAL A 554 -11.76 -41.28 7.65
N ARG A 555 -11.59 -42.56 7.30
CA ARG A 555 -11.54 -43.65 8.28
C ARG A 555 -10.34 -43.51 9.21
N ASN A 556 -9.19 -43.09 8.68
CA ASN A 556 -8.04 -42.74 9.50
C ASN A 556 -8.34 -41.55 10.42
N LEU A 557 -9.08 -40.52 9.95
CA LEU A 557 -9.55 -39.42 10.80
C LEU A 557 -10.45 -39.88 11.97
N ALA A 558 -11.21 -40.96 11.84
CA ALA A 558 -12.00 -41.51 12.95
C ALA A 558 -11.13 -42.02 14.13
N ASN A 559 -9.86 -42.32 13.85
CA ASN A 559 -8.84 -42.63 14.86
C ASN A 559 -8.21 -41.38 15.49
N SER A 560 -8.64 -40.18 15.10
CA SER A 560 -8.22 -38.94 15.74
C SER A 560 -8.64 -38.90 17.20
N THR A 561 -7.73 -38.41 18.03
CA THR A 561 -7.94 -38.12 19.46
C THR A 561 -8.28 -36.64 19.68
N LEU A 562 -8.43 -35.86 18.59
CA LEU A 562 -8.94 -34.50 18.67
C LEU A 562 -10.40 -34.49 19.15
N PRO A 563 -10.80 -33.56 20.04
CA PRO A 563 -12.16 -33.51 20.56
C PRO A 563 -13.21 -33.42 19.44
N LYS A 564 -14.20 -34.33 19.46
CA LYS A 564 -15.31 -34.44 18.50
C LYS A 564 -14.95 -34.82 17.07
N TRP A 565 -13.67 -34.97 16.74
CA TRP A 565 -13.26 -35.28 15.36
C TRP A 565 -13.72 -36.65 14.88
N ARG A 566 -13.75 -37.65 15.77
CA ARG A 566 -14.32 -38.96 15.48
C ARG A 566 -15.78 -38.86 15.01
N GLU A 567 -16.61 -38.13 15.74
CA GLU A 567 -18.03 -37.96 15.43
C GLU A 567 -18.23 -37.27 14.07
N TYR A 568 -17.39 -36.27 13.77
CA TYR A 568 -17.39 -35.61 12.46
C TYR A 568 -16.92 -36.54 11.34
N ALA A 569 -15.87 -37.33 11.56
CA ALA A 569 -15.37 -38.30 10.59
C ALA A 569 -16.42 -39.38 10.32
N ASP A 570 -17.08 -39.90 11.36
CA ASP A 570 -18.16 -40.89 11.22
C ASP A 570 -19.33 -40.33 10.41
N THR A 571 -19.69 -39.07 10.62
CA THR A 571 -20.73 -38.37 9.83
C THR A 571 -20.33 -38.28 8.36
N LEU A 572 -19.09 -37.87 8.08
CA LEU A 572 -18.58 -37.78 6.71
C LEU A 572 -18.48 -39.16 6.05
N LEU A 573 -18.10 -40.20 6.79
CA LEU A 573 -18.07 -41.58 6.30
C LEU A 573 -19.47 -42.06 5.91
N CYS A 574 -20.49 -41.74 6.70
CA CYS A 574 -21.87 -42.08 6.36
C CYS A 574 -22.29 -41.46 5.02
N ILE A 575 -21.98 -40.17 4.81
CA ILE A 575 -22.31 -39.46 3.56
C ILE A 575 -21.48 -40.02 2.39
N LEU A 576 -20.18 -40.22 2.56
CA LEU A 576 -19.28 -40.72 1.50
C LEU A 576 -19.60 -42.16 1.07
N GLN A 577 -20.22 -42.96 1.94
CA GLN A 577 -20.61 -44.34 1.65
C GLN A 577 -21.99 -44.43 0.98
N ASP A 578 -22.80 -43.37 1.07
CA ASP A 578 -24.08 -43.28 0.39
C ASP A 578 -23.89 -42.75 -1.04
N LYS A 579 -24.09 -43.65 -2.01
CA LYS A 579 -23.88 -43.34 -3.43
C LYS A 579 -24.91 -42.36 -3.98
N GLU A 580 -26.15 -42.39 -3.47
CA GLU A 580 -27.23 -41.51 -3.95
C GLU A 580 -26.98 -40.08 -3.47
N ALA A 581 -26.52 -39.95 -2.24
CA ALA A 581 -26.16 -38.70 -1.58
C ALA A 581 -25.04 -37.95 -2.35
N LEU A 582 -24.01 -38.69 -2.82
CA LEU A 582 -22.93 -38.16 -3.65
C LEU A 582 -23.34 -37.68 -5.05
N GLU A 583 -24.55 -37.96 -5.54
CA GLU A 583 -25.05 -37.37 -6.79
C GLU A 583 -25.58 -35.95 -6.57
N SER A 584 -25.86 -35.56 -5.33
CA SER A 584 -26.29 -34.22 -4.95
C SER A 584 -25.13 -33.23 -4.93
N GLU A 585 -25.24 -32.16 -5.72
CA GLU A 585 -24.25 -31.07 -5.72
C GLU A 585 -24.15 -30.39 -4.35
N THR A 586 -25.27 -30.30 -3.63
CA THR A 586 -25.31 -29.74 -2.27
C THR A 586 -24.45 -30.53 -1.30
N GLU A 587 -24.45 -31.86 -1.42
CA GLU A 587 -23.65 -32.71 -0.55
C GLU A 587 -22.18 -32.72 -0.92
N ARG A 588 -21.86 -32.70 -2.22
CA ARG A 588 -20.47 -32.55 -2.68
C ARG A 588 -19.86 -31.23 -2.20
N SER A 589 -20.64 -30.15 -2.27
CA SER A 589 -20.27 -28.84 -1.72
C SER A 589 -20.04 -28.96 -0.21
N TYR A 590 -20.96 -29.58 0.53
CA TYR A 590 -20.83 -29.79 1.97
C TYR A 590 -19.59 -30.61 2.35
N ILE A 591 -19.31 -31.73 1.67
CA ILE A 591 -18.11 -32.54 1.91
C ILE A 591 -16.86 -31.71 1.67
N SER A 592 -16.81 -30.94 0.58
CA SER A 592 -15.68 -30.06 0.26
C SER A 592 -15.44 -29.04 1.38
N GLU A 593 -16.51 -28.36 1.81
CA GLU A 593 -16.45 -27.38 2.90
C GLU A 593 -15.99 -28.00 4.23
N ALA A 594 -16.47 -29.22 4.52
CA ALA A 594 -16.13 -29.97 5.72
C ALA A 594 -14.66 -30.42 5.71
N MET A 595 -14.15 -30.92 4.58
CA MET A 595 -12.72 -31.28 4.44
C MET A 595 -11.83 -30.05 4.62
N ASP A 596 -12.18 -28.93 3.99
CA ASP A 596 -11.43 -27.68 4.16
C ASP A 596 -11.47 -27.18 5.62
N LEU A 597 -12.61 -27.35 6.30
CA LEU A 597 -12.75 -26.98 7.71
C LEU A 597 -11.89 -27.86 8.62
N LEU A 598 -11.90 -29.18 8.42
CA LEU A 598 -11.07 -30.12 9.17
C LEU A 598 -9.58 -29.79 8.99
N CYS A 599 -9.13 -29.57 7.75
CA CYS A 599 -7.77 -29.13 7.48
C CYS A 599 -7.41 -27.83 8.21
N ALA A 600 -8.30 -26.83 8.18
CA ALA A 600 -8.05 -25.56 8.85
C ALA A 600 -7.93 -25.71 10.37
N ILE A 601 -8.81 -26.50 10.99
CA ILE A 601 -8.79 -26.77 12.43
C ILE A 601 -7.53 -27.56 12.81
N ALA A 602 -7.17 -28.59 12.05
CA ALA A 602 -5.93 -29.34 12.27
C ALA A 602 -4.70 -28.42 12.21
N GLN A 603 -4.60 -27.61 11.15
CA GLN A 603 -3.48 -26.68 10.96
C GLN A 603 -3.39 -25.64 12.08
N PHE A 604 -4.53 -25.24 12.66
CA PHE A 604 -4.55 -24.37 13.83
C PHE A 604 -4.00 -25.08 15.08
N PHE A 605 -4.41 -26.32 15.35
CA PHE A 605 -3.90 -27.06 16.51
C PHE A 605 -2.44 -27.48 16.36
N THR A 606 -1.99 -27.86 15.16
CA THR A 606 -0.57 -28.05 14.85
C THR A 606 0.21 -26.77 15.14
N PHE A 607 -0.31 -25.61 14.74
CA PHE A 607 0.32 -24.33 15.03
C PHE A 607 0.38 -24.04 16.55
N LEU A 608 -0.67 -24.31 17.31
CA LEU A 608 -0.61 -24.17 18.79
C LEU A 608 0.40 -25.12 19.43
N TRP A 609 0.56 -26.32 18.87
CA TRP A 609 1.59 -27.28 19.28
C TRP A 609 3.00 -26.75 18.96
N ASP A 610 3.23 -26.24 17.76
CA ASP A 610 4.52 -25.64 17.36
C ASP A 610 4.89 -24.45 18.24
N LEU A 611 3.91 -23.60 18.57
CA LEU A 611 4.06 -22.45 19.44
C LEU A 611 4.44 -22.87 20.87
N ASP A 612 3.85 -23.95 21.37
CA ASP A 612 4.18 -24.50 22.69
C ASP A 612 5.59 -25.11 22.75
N LYS A 613 6.03 -25.70 21.63
CA LYS A 613 7.39 -26.20 21.47
C LYS A 613 8.41 -25.12 21.18
N GLN A 614 7.99 -23.85 21.09
CA GLN A 614 8.82 -22.72 20.66
C GLN A 614 9.57 -23.00 19.36
N ILE A 615 8.95 -23.82 18.48
CA ILE A 615 9.45 -24.09 17.13
C ILE A 615 9.20 -22.86 16.24
N PHE A 616 8.22 -22.04 16.64
CA PHE A 616 7.85 -20.82 15.93
C PHE A 616 8.60 -19.61 16.49
N GLU A 617 9.24 -18.88 15.59
CA GLU A 617 9.82 -17.56 15.86
C GLU A 617 8.84 -16.48 15.36
N PHE A 618 8.67 -15.40 16.13
CA PHE A 618 7.91 -14.25 15.62
C PHE A 618 8.60 -13.71 14.36
N SER A 619 7.92 -13.82 13.22
CA SER A 619 8.39 -13.31 11.93
C SER A 619 7.78 -11.95 11.58
N GLY A 620 6.90 -11.42 12.42
CA GLY A 620 6.33 -10.09 12.22
C GLY A 620 7.43 -9.03 12.32
N THR A 621 7.28 -7.94 11.56
CA THR A 621 8.19 -6.81 11.69
C THR A 621 7.70 -5.90 12.81
N LEU A 622 8.59 -5.09 13.38
CA LEU A 622 8.29 -4.27 14.56
C LEU A 622 7.17 -3.24 14.33
N HIS A 623 6.75 -3.04 13.07
CA HIS A 623 5.56 -2.28 12.73
C HIS A 623 4.31 -2.77 13.48
N CYS A 624 4.16 -4.09 13.72
CA CYS A 624 3.07 -4.63 14.49
C CYS A 624 3.14 -4.16 15.96
N GLU A 625 4.31 -4.28 16.60
CA GLU A 625 4.53 -3.86 17.99
C GLU A 625 4.41 -2.35 18.18
N ALA A 626 4.84 -1.59 17.18
CA ALA A 626 4.71 -0.15 17.09
C ALA A 626 3.25 0.34 16.99
N CYS A 627 2.44 -0.34 16.17
CA CYS A 627 1.00 -0.10 16.11
C CYS A 627 0.37 -0.36 17.49
N LEU A 628 0.77 -1.43 18.18
CA LEU A 628 0.34 -1.69 19.55
C LEU A 628 0.78 -0.57 20.51
N VAL A 629 2.03 -0.13 20.50
CA VAL A 629 2.50 0.94 21.39
C VAL A 629 1.71 2.23 21.15
N SER A 630 1.44 2.57 19.89
CA SER A 630 0.66 3.75 19.54
C SER A 630 -0.79 3.65 20.02
N VAL A 631 -1.40 2.46 19.87
CA VAL A 631 -2.73 2.13 20.40
C VAL A 631 -2.75 2.19 21.94
N LEU A 632 -1.74 1.60 22.60
CA LEU A 632 -1.58 1.61 24.06
C LEU A 632 -1.34 3.01 24.63
N TRP A 633 -0.58 3.86 23.93
CA TRP A 633 -0.38 5.25 24.30
C TRP A 633 -1.67 6.04 24.15
N HIS A 634 -2.45 5.78 23.09
CA HIS A 634 -3.75 6.40 22.91
C HIS A 634 -4.71 6.11 24.08
N PHE A 635 -4.57 4.95 24.72
CA PHE A 635 -5.34 4.56 25.90
C PHE A 635 -4.87 5.21 27.22
N GLN A 636 -3.66 5.76 27.29
CA GLN A 636 -3.22 6.49 28.50
C GLN A 636 -3.86 7.88 28.60
N ASP A 637 -4.14 8.51 27.45
CA ASP A 637 -4.73 9.86 27.39
C ASP A 637 -6.27 9.87 27.21
N SER A 638 -6.85 8.77 26.73
CA SER A 638 -8.30 8.69 26.46
C SER A 638 -9.06 8.11 27.65
N SER A 639 -10.26 8.67 27.92
CA SER A 639 -11.15 8.21 28.98
C SER A 639 -11.42 6.69 28.89
N SER A 640 -11.82 6.09 30.01
CA SER A 640 -12.03 4.65 30.19
C SER A 640 -12.91 3.95 29.15
N GLU A 641 -13.66 4.67 28.31
CA GLU A 641 -14.53 4.13 27.25
C GLU A 641 -13.77 3.55 26.04
N THR A 642 -12.59 4.07 25.67
CA THR A 642 -11.86 3.58 24.49
C THR A 642 -11.21 2.21 24.76
N VAL A 643 -10.74 1.99 26.00
CA VAL A 643 -10.17 0.72 26.48
C VAL A 643 -11.21 -0.40 26.47
N VAL A 644 -12.49 -0.06 26.68
CA VAL A 644 -13.62 -1.00 26.58
C VAL A 644 -13.81 -1.47 25.14
N THR A 645 -13.58 -0.60 24.15
CA THR A 645 -13.80 -0.92 22.73
C THR A 645 -12.76 -1.91 22.19
N TYR A 646 -11.48 -1.80 22.56
CA TYR A 646 -10.46 -2.78 22.15
C TYR A 646 -10.56 -4.11 22.91
N ASN A 647 -10.92 -4.09 24.19
CA ASN A 647 -11.21 -5.32 24.93
C ASN A 647 -12.47 -6.02 24.42
N ASN A 648 -13.46 -5.26 23.95
CA ASN A 648 -14.60 -5.82 23.23
C ASN A 648 -14.17 -6.32 21.85
N LEU A 649 -13.25 -5.67 21.13
CA LEU A 649 -12.71 -6.17 19.86
C LEU A 649 -11.87 -7.43 20.06
N SER A 650 -10.95 -7.52 21.02
CA SER A 650 -10.16 -8.73 21.27
C SER A 650 -11.04 -9.87 21.80
N HIS A 651 -11.99 -9.57 22.68
CA HIS A 651 -12.90 -10.57 23.23
C HIS A 651 -13.94 -11.02 22.19
N VAL A 652 -14.63 -10.12 21.48
CA VAL A 652 -15.59 -10.48 20.41
C VAL A 652 -14.86 -11.11 19.21
N THR A 653 -13.70 -10.60 18.80
CA THR A 653 -12.96 -11.21 17.68
C THR A 653 -12.37 -12.56 18.08
N PHE A 654 -11.97 -12.81 19.34
CA PHE A 654 -11.48 -14.13 19.72
C PHE A 654 -12.61 -15.11 20.09
N THR A 655 -13.58 -14.71 20.92
CA THR A 655 -14.73 -15.57 21.29
C THR A 655 -15.71 -15.75 20.15
N HIS A 656 -16.11 -14.72 19.39
CA HIS A 656 -17.04 -14.89 18.26
C HIS A 656 -16.38 -15.64 17.08
N GLN A 657 -15.05 -15.67 16.97
CA GLN A 657 -14.34 -16.48 15.97
C GLN A 657 -14.08 -17.92 16.45
N ALA A 658 -13.76 -18.12 17.74
CA ALA A 658 -13.64 -19.45 18.33
C ALA A 658 -14.99 -20.13 18.58
N THR A 659 -16.08 -19.37 18.75
CA THR A 659 -17.45 -19.89 18.95
C THR A 659 -18.31 -19.78 17.70
N GLY A 660 -18.07 -18.84 16.78
CA GLY A 660 -18.79 -18.74 15.50
C GLY A 660 -18.51 -19.90 14.54
N ILE A 661 -17.32 -20.51 14.64
CA ILE A 661 -17.01 -21.81 14.01
C ILE A 661 -17.92 -22.93 14.56
N TRP A 662 -18.51 -22.76 15.74
CA TRP A 662 -19.23 -23.82 16.46
C TRP A 662 -20.74 -23.54 16.69
N THR A 663 -21.23 -22.31 16.53
CA THR A 663 -22.61 -21.92 16.90
C THR A 663 -23.53 -21.61 15.72
N SER A 664 -23.03 -21.53 14.48
CA SER A 664 -23.81 -21.18 13.27
C SER A 664 -24.85 -22.24 12.82
N ARG A 665 -25.08 -23.33 13.57
CA ARG A 665 -25.97 -24.43 13.14
C ARG A 665 -27.01 -24.87 14.19
N ARG A 666 -27.70 -23.92 14.83
CA ARG A 666 -28.93 -24.23 15.59
C ARG A 666 -30.24 -23.95 14.84
N SER A 667 -30.22 -23.50 13.59
CA SER A 667 -31.46 -23.07 12.89
C SER A 667 -31.98 -23.97 11.76
N THR A 668 -31.43 -25.17 11.53
CA THR A 668 -31.90 -26.06 10.44
C THR A 668 -31.97 -27.55 10.81
N ALA A 669 -32.37 -27.87 12.05
CA ALA A 669 -32.73 -29.23 12.45
C ALA A 669 -34.25 -29.35 12.68
N THR A 670 -35.02 -29.23 11.60
CA THR A 670 -36.41 -29.73 11.52
C THR A 670 -36.54 -30.45 10.20
N LEU A 671 -36.12 -31.72 10.18
CA LEU A 671 -36.54 -32.73 9.21
C LEU A 671 -35.95 -34.09 9.67
N LEU A 672 -36.63 -34.74 10.61
CA LEU A 672 -36.70 -36.20 10.76
C LEU A 672 -37.90 -36.53 11.68
N PRO A 673 -38.65 -37.61 11.41
CA PRO A 673 -39.96 -37.82 12.00
C PRO A 673 -39.88 -38.40 13.41
N ASP A 674 -40.90 -38.02 14.17
CA ASP A 674 -41.31 -38.55 15.46
C ASP A 674 -41.37 -40.09 15.43
N VAL A 675 -40.54 -40.75 16.26
CA VAL A 675 -40.68 -42.17 16.57
C VAL A 675 -40.92 -42.29 18.07
N SER A 676 -42.17 -42.12 18.45
CA SER A 676 -42.71 -42.71 19.66
C SER A 676 -42.79 -44.23 19.50
N SER A 677 -42.14 -45.01 20.36
CA SER A 677 -42.75 -46.11 21.13
C SER A 677 -41.73 -47.03 21.82
N THR A 678 -42.03 -47.35 23.10
CA THR A 678 -41.61 -48.53 23.89
C THR A 678 -40.10 -48.69 24.15
N TYR A 679 -39.55 -48.53 25.35
CA TYR A 679 -39.99 -48.79 26.74
C TYR A 679 -39.35 -47.77 27.69
#